data_AF-D5EXQ4-F1
#
_entry.id   AF-D5EXQ4-F1
#
_cell.length_a   1.000
_cell.length_b   1.000
_cell.length_c   1.000
_cell.angle_alpha   90.00
_cell.angle_beta   90.00
_cell.angle_gamma   90.00
#
_symmetry.space_group_name_H-M   'P 1'
#
loop_
_entity.id
_entity.type
_entity.pdbx_description
1 polymer ?
#
loop_
_entity_poly.entity_id
_entity_poly.type
_entity_poly.pdbx_seq_one_letter_code
_entity_poly.pdbx_strand_id
1 'polypeptide(L)'
;MADGRWMMWLCAIALFTIHCSLFTSCKTEDDTIVYKDTRRWVEKTVAVVAPLSDPIMKARLERTAEWMLSSLHNAQLHDTLCVDLKLEWYDENGNDLKSLGERLANRDDLLAVIGPFDNDHADVVALYCQQKSKPLILPTASSESLIRRYAITSTGDGQQPFLWSLTETDISLSEVMLSRHAQMIRHNEWSGEIADSAGLFTPDNIYGQTFFEWAPFQATEMGIGFRRIEQYSDSETLYQKLRTFYGSISTIDVNLVMPAFVVIDRLEQLAEISKIRYQWWGTDIYEYIKECQLNGASTTAELYDYMHSYQMLTSAWSPTFFVMPNLTDEAIEALGTIDAVICDQYEGFSPYADPMTGFEMSYEGRYGTKPTFAECKFYDALLLSAFAASYLEHHPEVDNLNAAVAKITTTDNILSGHAWSESGMELYLSALEQGQLIGFKGASGPVQFDSECFTAALNTTYVHWVIWQGHVQHQGYYSRSGGVQTAQTLASWNWLVQNAEENFDEQYSSTTAAVTYPALTDQYAVLVQGSNGWKNYRHEADVLNIYQMLKAGGYDDDHIILVSADECADAPENSDKGAVRTDPDGRNLREGAVIDYRNADLTPQDICNILKGVKTDKTPVVLPADAGQNVLLFWSGHGHRSYINGINEMVWRDEMAGNGMTDDLLAETLRTMSDLKQFRQMLVCLEPCFSSNMGKALEGIPGVLAICSAGPYEQSFADSWSNELGVWMCDRFSRNLVGHAASHPNGTYRDLYLYCAQHTLGSHVSIYNYTNFGNLYTTGPKDFFVKK
;
A
#
# COMPACT_ATOMS: atom_id res chain seq x y z
N MET A 1 40.27 77.67 48.81
CA MET A 1 39.95 76.65 49.84
C MET A 1 38.44 76.43 49.85
N ALA A 2 37.93 75.48 49.06
CA ALA A 2 36.58 74.91 49.15
C ALA A 2 36.38 74.01 47.91
N ASP A 3 37.01 72.83 47.87
CA ASP A 3 36.85 71.90 46.75
C ASP A 3 35.65 70.97 46.99
N GLY A 4 34.64 71.13 46.14
CA GLY A 4 33.32 70.47 46.16
C GLY A 4 33.32 68.97 45.82
N ARG A 5 34.39 68.23 46.15
CA ARG A 5 34.47 66.78 45.94
C ARG A 5 33.65 65.96 46.95
N TRP A 6 33.34 66.52 48.12
CA TRP A 6 32.51 65.85 49.14
C TRP A 6 31.02 65.78 48.79
N MET A 7 30.53 66.74 47.98
CA MET A 7 29.11 66.80 47.63
C MET A 7 28.70 65.73 46.60
N MET A 8 29.64 65.32 45.73
CA MET A 8 29.42 64.21 44.78
C MET A 8 29.31 62.85 45.48
N TRP A 9 30.10 62.61 46.54
CA TRP A 9 30.05 61.35 47.30
C TRP A 9 28.76 61.23 48.12
N LEU A 10 28.23 62.34 48.66
CA LEU A 10 26.95 62.37 49.35
C LEU A 10 25.77 62.13 48.40
N CYS A 11 25.79 62.68 47.19
CA CYS A 11 24.76 62.41 46.18
C CYS A 11 24.78 60.97 45.68
N ALA A 12 25.96 60.36 45.51
CA ALA A 12 26.09 58.96 45.10
C ALA A 12 25.60 57.98 46.18
N ILE A 13 25.88 58.25 47.46
CA ILE A 13 25.40 57.45 48.59
C ILE A 13 23.87 57.62 48.76
N ALA A 14 23.34 58.83 48.56
CA ALA A 14 21.89 59.08 48.60
C ALA A 14 21.14 58.39 47.44
N LEU A 15 21.70 58.40 46.21
CA LEU A 15 21.11 57.69 45.07
C LEU A 15 21.18 56.16 45.23
N PHE A 16 22.27 55.64 45.80
CA PHE A 16 22.41 54.21 46.09
C PHE A 16 21.46 53.75 47.21
N THR A 17 21.27 54.55 48.26
CA THR A 17 20.31 54.25 49.34
C THR A 17 18.85 54.38 48.91
N ILE A 18 18.52 55.30 47.98
CA ILE A 18 17.19 55.38 47.35
C ILE A 18 16.96 54.18 46.41
N HIS A 19 17.97 53.73 45.66
CA HIS A 19 17.86 52.51 44.84
C HIS A 19 17.71 51.24 45.69
N CYS A 20 18.45 51.10 46.80
CA CYS A 20 18.34 49.93 47.68
C CYS A 20 17.02 49.89 48.49
N SER A 21 16.41 51.05 48.77
CA SER A 21 15.11 51.12 49.45
C SER A 21 13.90 50.93 48.52
N LEU A 22 14.07 51.02 47.20
CA LEU A 22 13.06 50.64 46.21
C LEU A 22 12.97 49.12 45.98
N PHE A 23 13.97 48.33 46.41
CA PHE A 23 13.98 46.86 46.27
C PHE A 23 13.69 46.08 47.57
N THR A 24 13.41 46.76 48.68
CA THR A 24 13.10 46.09 49.96
C THR A 24 12.02 46.84 50.74
N SER A 25 10.79 46.87 50.21
CA SER A 25 9.62 47.11 51.06
C SER A 25 8.54 46.10 50.73
N CYS A 26 8.37 45.17 51.67
CA CYS A 26 7.37 44.12 51.70
C CYS A 26 5.95 44.67 51.52
N LYS A 27 5.21 44.12 50.54
CA LYS A 27 3.75 44.11 50.56
C LYS A 27 3.34 42.79 51.22
N THR A 28 2.79 42.87 52.43
CA THR A 28 2.15 41.76 53.14
C THR A 28 0.65 41.73 52.83
N GLU A 29 0.15 40.51 52.63
CA GLU A 29 -1.25 40.04 52.61
C GLU A 29 -2.13 40.38 51.40
N ASP A 30 -2.43 39.30 50.66
CA ASP A 30 -3.72 38.96 50.08
C ASP A 30 -4.43 40.00 49.20
N ASP A 31 -3.76 40.38 48.11
CA ASP A 31 -4.46 40.42 46.84
C ASP A 31 -4.10 39.12 46.11
N THR A 32 -4.87 38.04 46.34
CA THR A 32 -5.00 37.04 45.29
C THR A 32 -5.60 37.79 44.11
N ILE A 33 -4.75 38.21 43.18
CA ILE A 33 -5.21 38.54 41.83
C ILE A 33 -5.75 37.21 41.32
N VAL A 34 -7.04 36.98 41.56
CA VAL A 34 -7.80 36.01 40.78
C VAL A 34 -7.75 36.58 39.38
N TYR A 35 -6.77 36.15 38.60
CA TYR A 35 -6.81 36.26 37.15
C TYR A 35 -8.10 35.53 36.78
N LYS A 36 -9.20 36.29 36.62
CA LYS A 36 -10.34 35.77 35.90
C LYS A 36 -9.80 35.55 34.51
N ASP A 37 -9.57 34.28 34.18
CA ASP A 37 -9.27 33.90 32.83
C ASP A 37 -10.40 34.45 31.95
N THR A 38 -10.13 35.53 31.22
CA THR A 38 -11.08 36.15 30.30
C THR A 38 -11.06 35.47 28.94
N ARG A 39 -10.21 34.45 28.75
CA ARG A 39 -10.10 33.68 27.51
C ARG A 39 -11.31 32.78 27.37
N ARG A 40 -11.80 32.65 26.14
CA ARG A 40 -12.89 31.72 25.83
C ARG A 40 -12.25 30.36 25.53
N TRP A 41 -12.44 29.41 26.43
CA TRP A 41 -12.05 28.01 26.19
C TRP A 41 -13.21 27.25 25.54
N VAL A 42 -12.92 26.56 24.45
CA VAL A 42 -13.85 25.66 23.77
C VAL A 42 -13.30 24.24 23.87
N GLU A 43 -14.00 23.39 24.62
CA GLU A 43 -13.69 21.97 24.73
C GLU A 43 -14.29 21.22 23.53
N LYS A 44 -13.49 20.40 22.85
CA LYS A 44 -13.91 19.50 21.76
C LYS A 44 -13.65 18.06 22.15
N THR A 45 -14.65 17.21 22.02
CA THR A 45 -14.50 15.78 22.38
C THR A 45 -14.01 14.98 21.18
N VAL A 46 -12.98 14.16 21.38
CA VAL A 46 -12.41 13.26 20.38
C VAL A 46 -12.44 11.83 20.91
N ALA A 47 -12.97 10.91 20.12
CA ALA A 47 -12.91 9.48 20.45
C ALA A 47 -11.57 8.92 19.98
N VAL A 48 -10.84 8.25 20.87
CA VAL A 48 -9.59 7.56 20.55
C VAL A 48 -9.84 6.06 20.61
N VAL A 49 -9.76 5.40 19.47
CA VAL A 49 -9.87 3.94 19.33
C VAL A 49 -8.47 3.39 19.16
N ALA A 50 -7.97 2.66 20.16
CA ALA A 50 -6.54 2.30 20.26
C ALA A 50 -6.37 0.90 20.88
N PRO A 51 -5.19 0.26 20.76
CA PRO A 51 -4.91 -1.06 21.34
C PRO A 51 -4.68 -0.96 22.86
N LEU A 52 -5.77 -0.78 23.62
CA LEU A 52 -5.70 -0.56 25.07
C LEU A 52 -5.52 -1.85 25.87
N SER A 53 -5.71 -3.00 25.23
CA SER A 53 -5.43 -4.31 25.80
C SER A 53 -3.94 -4.58 26.00
N ASP A 54 -3.05 -3.92 25.24
CA ASP A 54 -1.61 -3.91 25.45
C ASP A 54 -1.25 -2.85 26.52
N PRO A 55 -0.83 -3.24 27.73
CA PRO A 55 -0.51 -2.30 28.79
C PRO A 55 0.67 -1.38 28.47
N ILE A 56 1.65 -1.84 27.69
CA ILE A 56 2.81 -1.05 27.29
C ILE A 56 2.33 0.02 26.30
N MET A 57 1.65 -0.38 25.22
CA MET A 57 1.14 0.57 24.23
C MET A 57 0.15 1.57 24.84
N LYS A 58 -0.74 1.11 25.72
CA LYS A 58 -1.66 1.99 26.45
C LYS A 58 -0.92 3.09 27.23
N ALA A 59 0.04 2.72 28.06
CA ALA A 59 0.80 3.69 28.87
C ALA A 59 1.59 4.67 28.00
N ARG A 60 2.08 4.19 26.85
CA ARG A 60 2.77 4.99 25.82
C ARG A 60 1.86 6.03 25.16
N LEU A 61 0.64 5.63 24.77
CA LEU A 61 -0.34 6.54 24.18
C LEU A 61 -0.88 7.56 25.20
N GLU A 62 -1.19 7.13 26.43
CA GLU A 62 -1.69 8.01 27.49
C GLU A 62 -0.69 9.13 27.83
N ARG A 63 0.59 8.80 28.07
CA ARG A 63 1.63 9.82 28.35
C ARG A 63 1.90 10.73 27.15
N THR A 64 1.76 10.23 25.93
CA THR A 64 1.91 11.02 24.71
C THR A 64 0.77 12.02 24.56
N ALA A 65 -0.48 11.60 24.83
CA ALA A 65 -1.64 12.49 24.87
C ALA A 65 -1.49 13.57 25.94
N GLU A 66 -1.11 13.19 27.17
CA GLU A 66 -0.89 14.14 28.27
C GLU A 66 0.13 15.21 27.90
N TRP A 67 1.23 14.81 27.25
CA TRP A 67 2.24 15.76 26.79
C TRP A 67 1.68 16.69 25.72
N MET A 68 1.03 16.16 24.67
CA MET A 68 0.44 16.96 23.61
C MET A 68 -0.57 17.97 24.16
N LEU A 69 -1.50 17.52 24.99
CA LEU A 69 -2.56 18.36 25.57
C LEU A 69 -1.99 19.46 26.47
N SER A 70 -0.99 19.14 27.30
CA SER A 70 -0.33 20.14 28.13
C SER A 70 0.41 21.17 27.29
N SER A 71 1.09 20.75 26.22
CA SER A 71 1.82 21.66 25.33
C SER A 71 0.86 22.55 24.53
N LEU A 72 -0.26 22.01 24.05
CA LEU A 72 -1.32 22.78 23.39
C LEU A 72 -1.92 23.83 24.33
N HIS A 73 -2.22 23.45 25.58
CA HIS A 73 -2.76 24.38 26.58
C HIS A 73 -1.78 25.54 26.86
N ASN A 74 -0.48 25.23 26.97
CA ASN A 74 0.57 26.21 27.20
C ASN A 74 0.79 27.15 26.00
N ALA A 75 0.71 26.62 24.77
CA ALA A 75 0.93 27.39 23.55
C ALA A 75 -0.15 28.45 23.29
N GLN A 76 -1.35 28.27 23.83
CA GLN A 76 -2.50 29.17 23.65
C GLN A 76 -2.62 30.24 24.74
N LEU A 77 -1.63 30.36 25.65
CA LEU A 77 -1.75 31.22 26.82
C LEU A 77 -1.94 32.72 26.48
N HIS A 78 -1.55 33.13 25.28
CA HIS A 78 -1.67 34.50 24.78
C HIS A 78 -2.88 34.73 23.87
N ASP A 79 -3.66 33.69 23.59
CA ASP A 79 -4.78 33.74 22.65
C ASP A 79 -6.07 34.21 23.32
N THR A 80 -7.01 34.71 22.51
CA THR A 80 -8.32 35.18 23.00
C THR A 80 -9.39 34.08 22.99
N LEU A 81 -9.26 33.12 22.08
CA LEU A 81 -10.10 31.94 21.91
C LEU A 81 -9.19 30.71 21.86
N CYS A 82 -9.35 29.81 22.83
CA CYS A 82 -8.50 28.64 22.99
C CYS A 82 -9.32 27.37 22.80
N VAL A 83 -8.71 26.34 22.22
CA VAL A 83 -9.31 25.02 22.04
C VAL A 83 -8.60 23.99 22.93
N ASP A 84 -9.39 23.22 23.67
CA ASP A 84 -8.92 22.04 24.39
C ASP A 84 -9.58 20.78 23.82
N LEU A 85 -8.82 19.69 23.77
CA LEU A 85 -9.36 18.39 23.39
C LEU A 85 -9.65 17.56 24.64
N LYS A 86 -10.86 17.00 24.69
CA LYS A 86 -11.26 15.99 25.67
C LYS A 86 -11.26 14.62 25.01
N LEU A 87 -10.44 13.70 25.53
CA LEU A 87 -10.27 12.37 24.95
C LEU A 87 -11.20 11.35 25.61
N GLU A 88 -11.91 10.59 24.79
CA GLU A 88 -12.67 9.41 25.19
C GLU A 88 -12.01 8.15 24.62
N TRP A 89 -11.52 7.27 25.49
CA TRP A 89 -10.74 6.10 25.10
C TRP A 89 -11.61 4.87 24.88
N TYR A 90 -11.35 4.15 23.79
CA TYR A 90 -11.99 2.91 23.42
C TYR A 90 -10.94 1.88 22.98
N ASP A 91 -11.10 0.64 23.43
CA ASP A 91 -10.19 -0.45 23.05
C ASP A 91 -10.59 -1.00 21.67
N GLU A 92 -9.68 -0.94 20.71
CA GLU A 92 -9.89 -1.49 19.37
C GLU A 92 -9.91 -3.03 19.38
N ASN A 93 -9.27 -3.66 20.37
CA ASN A 93 -9.28 -5.11 20.59
C ASN A 93 -10.51 -5.57 21.39
N GLY A 94 -11.49 -4.68 21.61
CA GLY A 94 -12.73 -4.98 22.32
C GLY A 94 -13.66 -5.93 21.56
N ASN A 95 -14.64 -6.50 22.28
CA ASN A 95 -15.48 -7.59 21.77
C ASN A 95 -16.46 -7.23 20.63
N ASP A 96 -16.68 -5.94 20.32
CA ASP A 96 -17.63 -5.52 19.27
C ASP A 96 -17.26 -4.17 18.62
N LEU A 97 -16.26 -4.22 17.74
CA LEU A 97 -15.78 -3.05 17.00
C LEU A 97 -16.82 -2.48 16.02
N LYS A 98 -17.72 -3.32 15.49
CA LYS A 98 -18.79 -2.89 14.58
C LYS A 98 -19.79 -1.98 15.29
N SER A 99 -20.33 -2.41 16.42
CA SER A 99 -21.23 -1.60 17.23
C SER A 99 -20.54 -0.35 17.80
N LEU A 100 -19.23 -0.41 18.04
CA LEU A 100 -18.45 0.77 18.40
C LEU A 100 -18.39 1.77 17.23
N GLY A 101 -17.99 1.33 16.04
CA GLY A 101 -17.91 2.17 14.84
C GLY A 101 -19.24 2.85 14.52
N GLU A 102 -20.35 2.10 14.49
CA GLU A 102 -21.68 2.66 14.26
C GLU A 102 -22.05 3.73 15.29
N ARG A 103 -21.81 3.44 16.58
CA ARG A 103 -22.16 4.34 17.68
C ARG A 103 -21.31 5.61 17.69
N LEU A 104 -20.01 5.52 17.39
CA LEU A 104 -19.13 6.69 17.29
C LEU A 104 -19.46 7.54 16.05
N ALA A 105 -19.74 6.91 14.91
CA ALA A 105 -20.09 7.63 13.68
C ALA A 105 -21.38 8.46 13.81
N ASN A 106 -22.37 7.96 14.57
CA ASN A 106 -23.65 8.64 14.80
C ASN A 106 -23.65 9.69 15.92
N ARG A 107 -22.50 9.94 16.59
CA ARG A 107 -22.42 10.93 17.67
C ARG A 107 -22.07 12.32 17.14
N ASP A 108 -23.03 13.24 17.19
CA ASP A 108 -22.83 14.63 16.76
C ASP A 108 -21.91 15.44 17.70
N ASP A 109 -21.74 15.00 18.95
CA ASP A 109 -20.88 15.64 19.95
C ASP A 109 -19.38 15.35 19.74
N LEU A 110 -19.04 14.33 18.95
CA LEU A 110 -17.67 13.99 18.62
C LEU A 110 -17.16 14.82 17.44
N LEU A 111 -16.05 15.52 17.68
CA LEU A 111 -15.28 16.24 16.67
C LEU A 111 -14.73 15.28 15.61
N ALA A 112 -14.06 14.22 16.07
CA ALA A 112 -13.41 13.22 15.23
C ALA A 112 -13.29 11.88 15.96
N VAL A 113 -13.03 10.83 15.20
CA VAL A 113 -12.51 9.54 15.67
C VAL A 113 -11.05 9.45 15.28
N ILE A 114 -10.15 9.24 16.24
CA ILE A 114 -8.73 8.97 16.03
C ILE A 114 -8.49 7.48 16.24
N GLY A 115 -7.85 6.84 15.26
CA GLY A 115 -7.73 5.38 15.17
C GLY A 115 -8.97 4.73 14.56
N PRO A 116 -9.05 3.40 14.43
CA PRO A 116 -8.10 2.39 14.93
C PRO A 116 -6.67 2.50 14.39
N PHE A 117 -5.72 1.91 15.12
CA PHE A 117 -4.30 1.83 14.77
C PHE A 117 -4.02 0.63 13.87
N ASP A 118 -4.73 -0.46 14.10
CA ASP A 118 -4.71 -1.66 13.27
C ASP A 118 -5.50 -1.48 11.95
N ASN A 119 -4.99 -2.07 10.87
CA ASN A 119 -5.55 -1.92 9.52
C ASN A 119 -6.90 -2.64 9.36
N ASP A 120 -7.04 -3.85 9.91
CA ASP A 120 -8.28 -4.62 9.83
C ASP A 120 -9.37 -3.95 10.66
N HIS A 121 -9.01 -3.42 11.83
CA HIS A 121 -9.91 -2.64 12.67
C HIS A 121 -10.32 -1.32 12.00
N ALA A 122 -9.37 -0.60 11.40
CA ALA A 122 -9.65 0.64 10.69
C ALA A 122 -10.63 0.43 9.54
N ASP A 123 -10.51 -0.67 8.79
CA ASP A 123 -11.43 -1.02 7.71
C ASP A 123 -12.88 -1.18 8.19
N VAL A 124 -13.07 -1.76 9.38
CA VAL A 124 -14.40 -1.92 10.00
C VAL A 124 -15.00 -0.58 10.42
N VAL A 125 -14.22 0.31 11.04
CA VAL A 125 -14.71 1.61 11.54
C VAL A 125 -14.95 2.59 10.39
N ALA A 126 -14.10 2.58 9.37
CA ALA A 126 -14.19 3.45 8.21
C ALA A 126 -15.53 3.35 7.48
N LEU A 127 -16.10 2.14 7.36
CA LEU A 127 -17.40 1.92 6.75
C LEU A 127 -18.51 2.77 7.39
N TYR A 128 -18.56 2.82 8.73
CA TYR A 128 -19.58 3.60 9.44
C TYR A 128 -19.30 5.10 9.39
N CYS A 129 -18.03 5.48 9.50
CA CYS A 129 -17.63 6.88 9.41
C CYS A 129 -17.95 7.47 8.03
N GLN A 130 -17.76 6.71 6.94
CA GLN A 130 -18.11 7.13 5.58
C GLN A 130 -19.59 7.50 5.46
N GLN A 131 -20.48 6.64 5.97
CA GLN A 131 -21.95 6.83 5.90
C GLN A 131 -22.43 8.13 6.56
N LYS A 132 -21.65 8.66 7.50
CA LYS A 132 -21.96 9.88 8.27
C LYS A 132 -21.02 11.03 7.96
N SER A 133 -20.08 10.84 7.03
CA SER A 133 -18.95 11.74 6.79
C SER A 133 -18.23 12.14 8.09
N LYS A 134 -18.18 11.23 9.08
CA LYS A 134 -17.52 11.47 10.37
C LYS A 134 -16.00 11.49 10.13
N PRO A 135 -15.28 12.55 10.56
CA PRO A 135 -13.84 12.59 10.43
C PRO A 135 -13.18 11.42 11.16
N LEU A 136 -12.42 10.63 10.40
CA LEU A 136 -11.66 9.47 10.84
C LEU A 136 -10.19 9.72 10.54
N ILE A 137 -9.39 9.97 11.56
CA ILE A 137 -7.95 10.21 11.42
C ILE A 137 -7.22 8.93 11.84
N LEU A 138 -6.51 8.31 10.91
CA LEU A 138 -5.81 7.05 11.13
C LEU A 138 -4.33 7.34 11.42
N PRO A 139 -3.83 7.06 12.65
CA PRO A 139 -2.44 7.33 12.99
C PRO A 139 -1.49 6.40 12.22
N THR A 140 -1.75 5.08 12.26
CA THR A 140 -0.80 4.07 11.77
C THR A 140 -1.36 3.12 10.72
N ALA A 141 -2.68 3.08 10.50
CA ALA A 141 -3.25 2.22 9.46
C ALA A 141 -2.90 2.77 8.06
N SER A 142 -2.12 1.98 7.32
CA SER A 142 -1.40 2.36 6.11
C SER A 142 -1.57 1.36 4.94
N SER A 143 -2.46 0.37 5.06
CA SER A 143 -2.72 -0.59 3.98
C SER A 143 -3.22 0.12 2.72
N GLU A 144 -2.66 -0.24 1.57
CA GLU A 144 -3.05 0.30 0.26
C GLU A 144 -4.53 0.05 -0.02
N SER A 145 -4.99 -1.17 0.26
CA SER A 145 -6.37 -1.57 -0.04
C SER A 145 -7.39 -0.78 0.77
N LEU A 146 -7.08 -0.48 2.05
CA LEU A 146 -7.88 0.37 2.92
C LEU A 146 -7.93 1.80 2.37
N ILE A 147 -6.77 2.38 2.08
CA ILE A 147 -6.65 3.76 1.59
C ILE A 147 -7.34 3.92 0.23
N ARG A 148 -7.15 2.96 -0.69
CA ARG A 148 -7.74 2.97 -2.04
C ARG A 148 -9.26 2.86 -1.99
N ARG A 149 -9.81 2.06 -1.08
CA ARG A 149 -11.26 1.86 -0.91
C ARG A 149 -12.02 3.15 -0.65
N TYR A 150 -11.40 4.07 0.07
CA TYR A 150 -12.00 5.32 0.51
C TYR A 150 -11.41 6.55 -0.20
N ALA A 151 -10.53 6.34 -1.20
CA ALA A 151 -9.97 7.42 -2.02
C ALA A 151 -11.05 8.06 -2.89
N ILE A 152 -11.09 9.38 -2.91
CA ILE A 152 -12.04 10.12 -3.74
C ILE A 152 -11.34 10.40 -5.08
N THR A 153 -11.61 9.59 -6.10
CA THR A 153 -10.91 9.69 -7.39
C THR A 153 -11.71 10.42 -8.46
N SER A 154 -12.88 10.96 -8.10
CA SER A 154 -13.75 11.64 -9.06
C SER A 154 -14.43 12.87 -8.43
N THR A 155 -14.30 14.00 -9.12
CA THR A 155 -14.97 15.27 -8.80
C THR A 155 -16.49 15.23 -9.08
N GLY A 156 -17.06 14.05 -9.37
CA GLY A 156 -18.46 13.85 -9.73
C GLY A 156 -19.39 13.44 -8.58
N ASP A 157 -18.85 12.87 -7.49
CA ASP A 157 -19.67 12.02 -6.62
C ASP A 157 -20.26 12.75 -5.41
N GLY A 158 -19.92 14.03 -5.21
CA GLY A 158 -20.32 14.80 -4.03
C GLY A 158 -19.83 14.21 -2.70
N GLN A 159 -19.04 13.13 -2.72
CA GLN A 159 -18.41 12.54 -1.54
C GLN A 159 -17.30 13.48 -1.05
N GLN A 160 -17.34 13.78 0.25
CA GLN A 160 -16.35 14.61 0.92
C GLN A 160 -15.30 13.70 1.58
N PRO A 161 -14.03 14.11 1.63
CA PRO A 161 -13.01 13.34 2.34
C PRO A 161 -13.44 13.19 3.80
N PHE A 162 -13.23 12.01 4.35
CA PHE A 162 -13.57 11.71 5.74
C PHE A 162 -12.47 10.91 6.43
N LEU A 163 -11.74 10.08 5.68
CA LEU A 163 -10.63 9.27 6.14
C LEU A 163 -9.32 10.00 5.85
N TRP A 164 -8.53 10.21 6.90
CA TRP A 164 -7.25 10.91 6.86
C TRP A 164 -6.16 10.00 7.43
N SER A 165 -5.54 9.18 6.59
CA SER A 165 -4.37 8.41 6.99
C SER A 165 -3.14 9.30 7.05
N LEU A 166 -2.55 9.41 8.23
CA LEU A 166 -1.37 10.24 8.46
C LEU A 166 -0.08 9.60 7.92
N THR A 167 -0.17 8.43 7.29
CA THR A 167 0.96 7.64 6.82
C THR A 167 0.82 7.38 5.33
N GLU A 168 1.95 7.35 4.61
CA GLU A 168 1.98 6.84 3.23
C GLU A 168 1.51 5.39 3.20
N THR A 169 1.02 4.93 2.06
CA THR A 169 0.68 3.50 1.91
C THR A 169 1.90 2.62 2.14
N ASP A 170 1.71 1.41 2.68
CA ASP A 170 2.79 0.44 2.92
C ASP A 170 3.55 0.01 1.65
N ILE A 171 3.07 0.39 0.46
CA ILE A 171 3.83 0.32 -0.81
C ILE A 171 5.22 0.95 -0.65
N SER A 172 5.30 2.14 -0.04
CA SER A 172 6.56 2.85 0.16
C SER A 172 7.48 2.11 1.14
N LEU A 173 6.92 1.48 2.18
CA LEU A 173 7.68 0.65 3.13
C LEU A 173 8.20 -0.64 2.49
N SER A 174 7.39 -1.28 1.65
CA SER A 174 7.81 -2.42 0.82
C SER A 174 9.02 -2.08 -0.05
N GLU A 175 9.01 -0.88 -0.65
CA GLU A 175 10.12 -0.40 -1.47
C GLU A 175 11.40 -0.16 -0.67
N VAL A 176 11.28 0.48 0.50
CA VAL A 176 12.39 0.71 1.43
C VAL A 176 13.04 -0.61 1.82
N MET A 177 12.22 -1.60 2.18
CA MET A 177 12.69 -2.93 2.57
C MET A 177 13.51 -3.61 1.46
N LEU A 178 13.01 -3.59 0.21
CA LEU A 178 13.69 -4.18 -0.94
C LEU A 178 14.99 -3.45 -1.32
N SER A 179 15.01 -2.12 -1.13
CA SER A 179 16.12 -1.26 -1.55
C SER A 179 17.46 -1.67 -0.91
N ARG A 180 17.43 -2.21 0.30
CA ARG A 180 18.62 -2.68 1.02
C ARG A 180 19.30 -3.83 0.31
N HIS A 181 18.52 -4.82 -0.13
CA HIS A 181 19.06 -5.93 -0.91
C HIS A 181 19.45 -5.48 -2.33
N ALA A 182 18.66 -4.60 -2.95
CA ALA A 182 18.98 -4.04 -4.26
C ALA A 182 20.33 -3.29 -4.29
N GLN A 183 20.71 -2.61 -3.20
CA GLN A 183 22.03 -2.00 -3.05
C GLN A 183 23.15 -3.06 -3.05
N MET A 184 22.94 -4.19 -2.35
CA MET A 184 23.92 -5.29 -2.32
C MET A 184 24.15 -5.87 -3.72
N ILE A 185 23.09 -6.03 -4.52
CA ILE A 185 23.18 -6.48 -5.92
C ILE A 185 24.00 -5.47 -6.75
N ARG A 186 23.68 -4.16 -6.67
CA ARG A 186 24.32 -3.11 -7.48
C ARG A 186 25.80 -2.88 -7.18
N HIS A 187 26.23 -3.08 -5.93
CA HIS A 187 27.63 -2.88 -5.54
C HIS A 187 28.56 -4.03 -5.95
N ASN A 188 28.05 -5.03 -6.68
CA ASN A 188 28.84 -6.10 -7.31
C ASN A 188 29.63 -6.96 -6.30
N GLU A 189 29.21 -6.96 -5.03
CA GLU A 189 29.83 -7.81 -4.01
C GLU A 189 29.50 -9.29 -4.27
N TRP A 190 28.32 -9.61 -4.82
CA TRP A 190 27.88 -10.97 -5.16
C TRP A 190 27.42 -11.05 -6.63
N SER A 191 28.38 -11.37 -7.50
CA SER A 191 28.21 -11.44 -8.96
C SER A 191 27.63 -12.80 -9.39
N GLY A 192 26.37 -12.77 -9.80
CA GLY A 192 25.71 -13.83 -10.56
C GLY A 192 24.26 -13.46 -10.77
N GLU A 193 23.69 -13.74 -11.94
CA GLU A 193 22.25 -13.68 -12.16
C GLU A 193 21.55 -14.59 -11.14
N ILE A 194 21.03 -14.03 -10.04
CA ILE A 194 20.18 -14.75 -9.11
C ILE A 194 18.74 -14.31 -9.37
N ALA A 195 18.26 -14.58 -10.59
CA ALA A 195 16.84 -14.60 -10.85
C ALA A 195 16.26 -15.75 -9.99
N ASP A 196 15.46 -15.41 -8.98
CA ASP A 196 14.64 -16.33 -8.18
C ASP A 196 15.30 -17.01 -6.95
N SER A 197 15.96 -16.26 -6.05
CA SER A 197 16.36 -16.76 -4.72
C SER A 197 15.61 -16.17 -3.53
N ALA A 198 14.93 -15.04 -3.68
CA ALA A 198 14.31 -14.35 -2.56
C ALA A 198 13.03 -15.06 -2.09
N GLY A 199 12.71 -14.94 -0.81
CA GLY A 199 11.42 -15.34 -0.24
C GLY A 199 10.69 -14.13 0.33
N LEU A 200 9.40 -13.98 0.05
CA LEU A 200 8.51 -13.01 0.70
C LEU A 200 7.48 -13.76 1.54
N PHE A 201 7.36 -13.37 2.81
CA PHE A 201 6.39 -13.93 3.76
C PHE A 201 5.62 -12.80 4.44
N THR A 202 4.30 -12.85 4.33
CA THR A 202 3.41 -11.76 4.79
C THR A 202 2.20 -12.31 5.53
N PRO A 203 1.64 -11.60 6.53
CA PRO A 203 0.42 -12.05 7.18
C PRO A 203 -0.77 -12.05 6.20
N ASP A 204 -1.68 -12.99 6.39
CA ASP A 204 -2.92 -13.14 5.61
C ASP A 204 -4.01 -12.21 6.16
N ASN A 205 -3.75 -10.90 6.07
CA ASN A 205 -4.65 -9.84 6.51
C ASN A 205 -4.47 -8.57 5.66
N ILE A 206 -5.27 -7.52 5.92
CA ILE A 206 -5.26 -6.29 5.11
C ILE A 206 -3.88 -5.60 5.10
N TYR A 207 -3.13 -5.69 6.19
CA TYR A 207 -1.77 -5.14 6.27
C TYR A 207 -0.79 -5.92 5.38
N GLY A 208 -0.70 -7.25 5.57
CA GLY A 208 0.20 -8.11 4.81
C GLY A 208 -0.12 -8.21 3.32
N GLN A 209 -1.39 -8.05 2.95
CA GLN A 209 -1.87 -8.01 1.57
C GLN A 209 -1.10 -6.97 0.74
N THR A 210 -0.82 -5.77 1.31
CA THR A 210 -0.08 -4.72 0.59
C THR A 210 1.30 -5.21 0.15
N PHE A 211 2.03 -5.86 1.04
CA PHE A 211 3.35 -6.38 0.72
C PHE A 211 3.28 -7.56 -0.27
N PHE A 212 2.30 -8.45 -0.08
CA PHE A 212 2.08 -9.60 -0.95
C PHE A 212 1.83 -9.18 -2.40
N GLU A 213 1.05 -8.12 -2.59
CA GLU A 213 0.68 -7.58 -3.90
C GLU A 213 1.80 -6.72 -4.52
N TRP A 214 2.40 -5.80 -3.75
CA TRP A 214 3.26 -4.76 -4.30
C TRP A 214 4.75 -5.06 -4.27
N ALA A 215 5.23 -5.88 -3.32
CA ALA A 215 6.66 -6.20 -3.25
C ALA A 215 7.16 -6.94 -4.51
N PRO A 216 6.43 -7.90 -5.12
CA PRO A 216 6.90 -8.57 -6.34
C PRO A 216 7.05 -7.63 -7.54
N PHE A 217 6.13 -6.67 -7.68
CA PHE A 217 6.18 -5.62 -8.68
C PHE A 217 7.45 -4.77 -8.51
N GLN A 218 7.68 -4.23 -7.31
CA GLN A 218 8.87 -3.41 -7.00
C GLN A 218 10.18 -4.19 -7.08
N ALA A 219 10.16 -5.45 -6.68
CA ALA A 219 11.32 -6.33 -6.73
C ALA A 219 11.83 -6.52 -8.16
N THR A 220 10.91 -6.67 -9.12
CA THR A 220 11.24 -6.78 -10.55
C THR A 220 12.06 -5.57 -11.03
N GLU A 221 11.61 -4.37 -10.67
CA GLU A 221 12.28 -3.10 -11.02
C GLU A 221 13.67 -2.94 -10.38
N MET A 222 13.87 -3.62 -9.26
CA MET A 222 15.15 -3.64 -8.53
C MET A 222 16.05 -4.82 -8.93
N GLY A 223 15.64 -5.66 -9.88
CA GLY A 223 16.37 -6.87 -10.27
C GLY A 223 16.35 -7.99 -9.24
N ILE A 224 15.34 -8.01 -8.36
CA ILE A 224 15.14 -9.01 -7.31
C ILE A 224 14.09 -10.02 -7.80
N GLY A 225 14.49 -11.28 -7.99
CA GLY A 225 13.56 -12.37 -8.32
C GLY A 225 13.06 -13.11 -7.09
N PHE A 226 11.74 -13.21 -6.92
CA PHE A 226 11.13 -13.98 -5.84
C PHE A 226 10.93 -15.44 -6.20
N ARG A 227 11.69 -16.29 -5.51
CA ARG A 227 11.47 -17.72 -5.47
C ARG A 227 10.11 -18.01 -4.84
N ARG A 228 9.87 -17.59 -3.60
CA ARG A 228 8.61 -17.81 -2.88
C ARG A 228 7.94 -16.48 -2.53
N ILE A 229 6.62 -16.44 -2.66
CA ILE A 229 5.76 -15.33 -2.23
C ILE A 229 4.59 -16.00 -1.52
N GLU A 230 4.53 -15.88 -0.20
CA GLU A 230 3.58 -16.65 0.60
C GLU A 230 2.93 -15.80 1.70
N GLN A 231 1.61 -15.92 1.83
CA GLN A 231 0.88 -15.43 3.00
C GLN A 231 0.81 -16.50 4.11
N TYR A 232 0.72 -16.08 5.37
CA TYR A 232 0.55 -16.95 6.54
C TYR A 232 -0.56 -16.42 7.47
N SER A 233 -1.34 -17.32 8.07
CA SER A 233 -2.46 -16.93 8.94
C SER A 233 -2.09 -16.99 10.44
N ASP A 234 -1.00 -17.68 10.78
CA ASP A 234 -0.49 -17.82 12.15
C ASP A 234 1.01 -18.15 12.15
N SER A 235 1.64 -18.16 13.34
CA SER A 235 3.07 -18.44 13.47
C SER A 235 3.47 -19.86 13.03
N GLU A 236 2.59 -20.86 13.13
CA GLU A 236 2.89 -22.24 12.70
C GLU A 236 2.95 -22.33 11.18
N THR A 237 1.99 -21.72 10.49
CA THR A 237 1.95 -21.66 9.02
C THR A 237 3.13 -20.86 8.47
N LEU A 238 3.49 -19.73 9.09
CA LEU A 238 4.72 -18.99 8.79
C LEU A 238 5.95 -19.91 8.89
N TYR A 239 6.05 -20.64 10.00
CA TYR A 239 7.15 -21.56 10.27
C TYR A 239 7.27 -22.67 9.20
N GLN A 240 6.16 -23.31 8.83
CA GLN A 240 6.17 -24.34 7.79
C GLN A 240 6.60 -23.80 6.43
N LYS A 241 6.16 -22.59 6.09
CA LYS A 241 6.51 -21.91 4.84
C LYS A 241 8.00 -21.57 4.78
N LEU A 242 8.53 -20.99 5.86
CA LEU A 242 9.96 -20.71 5.98
C LEU A 242 10.80 -21.99 5.94
N ARG A 243 10.39 -23.05 6.65
CA ARG A 243 11.06 -24.35 6.59
C ARG A 243 11.05 -24.94 5.19
N THR A 244 9.95 -24.80 4.46
CA THR A 244 9.87 -25.27 3.07
C THR A 244 10.75 -24.43 2.15
N PHE A 245 10.79 -23.11 2.35
CA PHE A 245 11.71 -22.21 1.64
C PHE A 245 13.16 -22.62 1.86
N TYR A 246 13.59 -22.72 3.12
CA TYR A 246 14.94 -23.13 3.47
C TYR A 246 15.26 -24.58 3.06
N GLY A 247 14.30 -25.50 3.20
CA GLY A 247 14.45 -26.91 2.82
C GLY A 247 14.50 -27.14 1.31
N SER A 248 13.95 -26.22 0.50
CA SER A 248 14.07 -26.28 -0.96
C SER A 248 15.49 -26.01 -1.48
N ILE A 249 16.42 -25.72 -0.57
CA ILE A 249 17.83 -25.40 -0.80
C ILE A 249 18.67 -26.64 -0.48
N SER A 250 18.52 -27.73 -1.24
CA SER A 250 18.98 -29.04 -0.76
C SER A 250 20.44 -29.41 -1.05
N THR A 251 21.17 -28.78 -1.98
CA THR A 251 22.62 -29.00 -2.20
C THR A 251 23.09 -28.17 -3.40
N ILE A 252 24.22 -27.47 -3.28
CA ILE A 252 24.90 -26.69 -4.33
C ILE A 252 24.22 -25.34 -4.60
N ASP A 253 24.57 -24.33 -3.80
CA ASP A 253 25.19 -23.14 -4.36
C ASP A 253 25.89 -22.33 -3.26
N VAL A 254 27.13 -22.71 -2.92
CA VAL A 254 27.95 -22.03 -1.89
C VAL A 254 28.34 -20.59 -2.28
N ASN A 255 27.73 -20.02 -3.31
CA ASN A 255 27.90 -18.65 -3.75
C ASN A 255 26.56 -17.88 -3.79
N LEU A 256 25.45 -18.49 -3.35
CA LEU A 256 24.12 -17.89 -3.49
C LEU A 256 23.62 -17.37 -2.16
N VAL A 257 23.14 -16.14 -2.20
CA VAL A 257 22.57 -15.45 -1.05
C VAL A 257 21.07 -15.45 -1.21
N MET A 258 20.39 -15.83 -0.13
CA MET A 258 18.97 -16.10 -0.15
C MET A 258 18.27 -15.17 0.84
N PRO A 259 17.91 -13.96 0.39
CA PRO A 259 17.23 -13.00 1.25
C PRO A 259 15.81 -13.49 1.52
N ALA A 260 15.41 -13.44 2.79
CA ALA A 260 14.02 -13.54 3.20
C ALA A 260 13.53 -12.16 3.59
N PHE A 261 12.38 -11.78 3.05
CA PHE A 261 11.65 -10.57 3.40
C PHE A 261 10.43 -11.01 4.19
N VAL A 262 10.34 -10.61 5.46
CA VAL A 262 9.32 -11.11 6.38
C VAL A 262 8.60 -9.95 7.03
N VAL A 263 7.32 -9.81 6.73
CA VAL A 263 6.42 -8.92 7.44
C VAL A 263 5.89 -9.69 8.64
N ILE A 264 6.06 -9.13 9.84
CA ILE A 264 5.63 -9.76 11.09
C ILE A 264 4.65 -8.86 11.83
N ASP A 265 3.65 -9.49 12.44
CA ASP A 265 2.61 -8.84 13.23
C ASP A 265 2.79 -9.10 14.74
N ARG A 266 3.67 -10.04 15.11
CA ARG A 266 3.93 -10.45 16.49
C ARG A 266 5.41 -10.54 16.78
N LEU A 267 5.80 -10.01 17.93
CA LEU A 267 7.20 -9.95 18.35
C LEU A 267 7.83 -11.34 18.48
N GLU A 268 7.07 -12.33 18.98
CA GLU A 268 7.56 -13.70 19.20
C GLU A 268 7.98 -14.40 17.91
N GLN A 269 7.48 -13.94 16.76
CA GLN A 269 7.87 -14.48 15.45
C GLN A 269 9.36 -14.26 15.15
N LEU A 270 9.98 -13.19 15.67
CA LEU A 270 11.44 -12.96 15.51
C LEU A 270 12.24 -14.17 16.04
N ALA A 271 11.91 -14.62 17.26
CA ALA A 271 12.60 -15.73 17.91
C ALA A 271 12.37 -17.07 17.18
N GLU A 272 11.13 -17.33 16.74
CA GLU A 272 10.81 -18.55 15.99
C GLU A 272 11.53 -18.61 14.64
N ILE A 273 11.60 -17.49 13.92
CA ILE A 273 12.34 -17.41 12.64
C ILE A 273 13.82 -17.70 12.88
N SER A 274 14.38 -17.22 13.99
CA SER A 274 15.75 -17.53 14.39
C SER A 274 15.98 -19.02 14.57
N LYS A 275 15.08 -19.70 15.29
CA LYS A 275 15.16 -21.16 15.47
C LYS A 275 15.17 -21.90 14.13
N ILE A 276 14.30 -21.51 13.19
CA ILE A 276 14.24 -22.14 11.85
C ILE A 276 15.56 -21.97 11.11
N ARG A 277 16.11 -20.74 11.12
CA ARG A 277 17.38 -20.44 10.45
C ARG A 277 18.48 -21.33 11.01
N TYR A 278 18.64 -21.43 12.33
CA TYR A 278 19.66 -22.29 12.93
C TYR A 278 19.45 -23.78 12.67
N GLN A 279 18.19 -24.24 12.68
CA GLN A 279 17.86 -25.63 12.39
C GLN A 279 18.21 -26.00 10.94
N TRP A 280 18.06 -25.08 9.99
CA TRP A 280 18.51 -25.27 8.61
C TRP A 280 20.03 -25.45 8.51
N TRP A 281 20.79 -24.76 9.36
CA TRP A 281 22.25 -24.98 9.53
C TRP A 281 22.59 -26.24 10.33
N GLY A 282 21.61 -27.09 10.66
CA GLY A 282 21.81 -28.32 11.41
C GLY A 282 22.04 -28.12 12.91
N THR A 283 21.68 -26.96 13.46
CA THR A 283 21.91 -26.61 14.87
C THR A 283 20.60 -26.38 15.61
N ASP A 284 20.43 -27.06 16.76
CA ASP A 284 19.42 -26.68 17.74
C ASP A 284 19.97 -25.53 18.59
N ILE A 285 19.48 -24.32 18.34
CA ILE A 285 20.02 -23.11 18.93
C ILE A 285 19.87 -23.06 20.46
N TYR A 286 18.82 -23.69 21.00
CA TYR A 286 18.59 -23.69 22.44
C TYR A 286 19.51 -24.67 23.15
N GLU A 287 19.77 -25.84 22.56
CA GLU A 287 20.80 -26.75 23.08
C GLU A 287 22.20 -26.12 22.95
N TYR A 288 22.49 -25.44 21.84
CA TYR A 288 23.75 -24.70 21.67
C TYR A 288 23.96 -23.64 22.76
N ILE A 289 22.93 -22.84 23.07
CA ILE A 289 23.00 -21.84 24.14
C ILE A 289 23.23 -22.51 25.50
N LYS A 290 22.60 -23.64 25.80
CA LYS A 290 22.86 -24.40 27.04
C LYS A 290 24.32 -24.83 27.11
N GLU A 291 24.91 -25.29 26.00
CA GLU A 291 26.33 -25.61 25.93
C GLU A 291 27.22 -24.38 26.16
N CYS A 292 26.89 -23.22 25.56
CA CYS A 292 27.60 -21.96 25.83
C CYS A 292 27.57 -21.58 27.31
N GLN A 293 26.41 -21.72 27.97
CA GLN A 293 26.26 -21.48 29.41
C GLN A 293 27.12 -22.42 30.25
N LEU A 294 27.17 -23.71 29.89
CA LEU A 294 28.05 -24.68 30.54
C LEU A 294 29.55 -24.38 30.31
N ASN A 295 29.88 -23.77 29.18
CA ASN A 295 31.25 -23.39 28.79
C ASN A 295 31.68 -21.99 29.27
N GLY A 296 30.89 -21.36 30.15
CA GLY A 296 31.29 -20.15 30.87
C GLY A 296 30.54 -18.86 30.49
N ALA A 297 29.57 -18.90 29.57
CA ALA A 297 28.70 -17.75 29.29
C ALA A 297 27.57 -17.64 30.33
N SER A 298 27.90 -17.10 31.50
CA SER A 298 27.03 -17.05 32.68
C SER A 298 26.14 -15.80 32.76
N THR A 299 26.47 -14.77 31.97
CA THR A 299 25.74 -13.50 31.89
C THR A 299 25.16 -13.28 30.49
N THR A 300 24.14 -12.42 30.37
CA THR A 300 23.54 -12.06 29.09
C THR A 300 24.55 -11.44 28.11
N ALA A 301 25.45 -10.59 28.60
CA ALA A 301 26.50 -9.98 27.78
C ALA A 301 27.47 -11.03 27.20
N GLU A 302 27.88 -12.01 28.03
CA GLU A 302 28.73 -13.11 27.57
C GLU A 302 28.02 -13.97 26.52
N LEU A 303 26.70 -14.16 26.62
CA LEU A 303 25.92 -14.88 25.63
C LEU A 303 25.86 -14.14 24.29
N TYR A 304 25.66 -12.81 24.28
CA TYR A 304 25.73 -12.01 23.05
C TYR A 304 27.09 -12.16 22.37
N ASP A 305 28.19 -12.04 23.12
CA ASP A 305 29.55 -12.17 22.58
C ASP A 305 29.81 -13.56 21.98
N TYR A 306 29.32 -14.62 22.64
CA TYR A 306 29.47 -16.00 22.17
C TYR A 306 28.71 -16.26 20.87
N MET A 307 27.51 -15.67 20.74
CA MET A 307 26.61 -15.87 19.61
C MET A 307 26.98 -15.01 18.39
N HIS A 308 27.65 -13.88 18.60
CA HIS A 308 27.90 -12.86 17.59
C HIS A 308 28.51 -13.41 16.28
N SER A 309 29.60 -14.18 16.39
CA SER A 309 30.28 -14.72 15.20
C SER A 309 29.39 -15.68 14.40
N TYR A 310 28.56 -16.46 15.10
CA TYR A 310 27.67 -17.41 14.46
C TYR A 310 26.48 -16.72 13.79
N GLN A 311 25.94 -15.68 14.43
CA GLN A 311 24.90 -14.81 13.86
C GLN A 311 25.38 -14.09 12.61
N MET A 312 26.56 -13.46 12.65
CA MET A 312 27.15 -12.80 11.48
C MET A 312 27.26 -13.75 10.29
N LEU A 313 27.70 -15.00 10.54
CA LEU A 313 27.76 -16.01 9.49
C LEU A 313 26.35 -16.30 8.95
N THR A 314 25.38 -16.65 9.80
CA THR A 314 24.03 -16.98 9.32
C THR A 314 23.35 -15.83 8.55
N SER A 315 23.57 -14.58 8.97
CA SER A 315 23.00 -13.38 8.34
C SER A 315 23.69 -12.98 7.04
N ALA A 316 24.96 -13.35 6.83
CA ALA A 316 25.61 -13.16 5.54
C ALA A 316 25.01 -14.08 4.46
N TRP A 317 24.75 -15.34 4.78
CA TRP A 317 24.30 -16.33 3.80
C TRP A 317 22.79 -16.33 3.56
N SER A 318 22.01 -16.11 4.62
CA SER A 318 20.58 -15.89 4.53
C SER A 318 20.21 -14.65 5.33
N PRO A 319 20.37 -13.46 4.73
CA PRO A 319 19.88 -12.24 5.33
C PRO A 319 18.36 -12.32 5.43
N THR A 320 17.82 -11.82 6.54
CA THR A 320 16.37 -11.73 6.75
C THR A 320 16.05 -10.28 7.08
N PHE A 321 15.28 -9.65 6.20
CA PHE A 321 14.83 -8.27 6.34
C PHE A 321 13.41 -8.26 6.87
N PHE A 322 13.23 -7.66 8.04
CA PHE A 322 11.94 -7.60 8.69
C PHE A 322 11.18 -6.31 8.34
N VAL A 323 9.86 -6.41 8.28
CA VAL A 323 8.98 -5.26 8.48
C VAL A 323 8.24 -5.48 9.78
N MET A 324 8.47 -4.61 10.75
CA MET A 324 7.80 -4.65 12.05
C MET A 324 7.62 -3.22 12.58
N PRO A 325 6.40 -2.66 12.55
CA PRO A 325 6.18 -1.35 13.15
C PRO A 325 6.33 -1.42 14.67
N ASN A 326 6.76 -0.32 15.29
CA ASN A 326 6.77 -0.14 16.74
C ASN A 326 7.65 -1.11 17.55
N LEU A 327 8.75 -1.63 16.97
CA LEU A 327 9.75 -2.39 17.74
C LEU A 327 10.45 -1.49 18.77
N THR A 328 10.61 -1.99 20.00
CA THR A 328 11.19 -1.23 21.13
C THR A 328 12.12 -2.10 21.97
N ASP A 329 13.01 -1.46 22.72
CA ASP A 329 13.88 -2.14 23.70
C ASP A 329 13.06 -2.88 24.76
N GLU A 330 11.96 -2.28 25.24
CA GLU A 330 11.09 -2.90 26.25
C GLU A 330 10.41 -4.16 25.70
N ALA A 331 10.05 -4.15 24.41
CA ALA A 331 9.51 -5.33 23.73
C ALA A 331 10.58 -6.43 23.64
N ILE A 332 11.80 -6.12 23.18
CA ILE A 332 12.90 -7.10 23.11
C ILE A 332 13.21 -7.70 24.48
N GLU A 333 13.22 -6.89 25.54
CA GLU A 333 13.41 -7.39 26.91
C GLU A 333 12.29 -8.36 27.33
N ALA A 334 11.04 -8.09 26.92
CA ALA A 334 9.88 -8.91 27.23
C ALA A 334 9.91 -10.31 26.59
N LEU A 335 10.69 -10.53 25.52
CA LEU A 335 10.93 -11.87 24.95
C LEU A 335 11.68 -12.79 25.93
N GLY A 336 12.41 -12.22 26.88
CA GLY A 336 13.30 -12.94 27.78
C GLY A 336 14.68 -13.21 27.17
N THR A 337 15.63 -13.55 28.04
CA THR A 337 17.08 -13.53 27.72
C THR A 337 17.46 -14.37 26.50
N ILE A 338 16.96 -15.60 26.39
CA ILE A 338 17.37 -16.52 25.33
C ILE A 338 16.86 -16.02 23.97
N ASP A 339 15.59 -15.63 23.91
CA ASP A 339 14.95 -15.19 22.67
C ASP A 339 15.52 -13.83 22.20
N ALA A 340 15.78 -12.91 23.13
CA ALA A 340 16.49 -11.67 22.83
C ALA A 340 17.92 -11.90 22.29
N VAL A 341 18.64 -12.91 22.81
CA VAL A 341 19.98 -13.27 22.33
C VAL A 341 19.95 -13.81 20.91
N ILE A 342 19.02 -14.71 20.57
CA ILE A 342 18.96 -15.30 19.21
C ILE A 342 18.42 -14.35 18.16
N CYS A 343 17.71 -13.28 18.55
CA CYS A 343 17.26 -12.22 17.65
C CYS A 343 18.32 -11.14 17.39
N ASP A 344 19.48 -11.22 18.07
CA ASP A 344 20.56 -10.26 17.83
C ASP A 344 21.04 -10.29 16.37
N GLN A 345 21.48 -9.14 15.86
CA GLN A 345 21.82 -8.88 14.44
C GLN A 345 20.62 -8.90 13.48
N TYR A 346 19.39 -9.03 13.96
CA TYR A 346 18.22 -8.92 13.08
C TYR A 346 18.07 -7.48 12.64
N GLU A 347 17.80 -7.30 11.35
CA GLU A 347 17.62 -5.99 10.75
C GLU A 347 16.27 -5.86 10.06
N GLY A 348 15.69 -4.67 10.11
CA GLY A 348 14.40 -4.43 9.51
C GLY A 348 14.06 -2.97 9.34
N PHE A 349 12.86 -2.74 8.84
CA PHE A 349 12.35 -1.44 8.47
C PHE A 349 11.01 -1.19 9.14
N SER A 350 10.82 0.04 9.56
CA SER A 350 9.56 0.50 10.16
C SER A 350 9.32 1.94 9.74
N PRO A 351 8.05 2.36 9.60
CA PRO A 351 7.77 3.78 9.59
C PRO A 351 8.18 4.39 10.95
N TYR A 352 8.61 5.64 10.96
CA TYR A 352 9.19 6.30 12.13
C TYR A 352 9.03 7.83 12.08
N ALA A 353 9.43 8.51 13.17
CA ALA A 353 9.50 9.97 13.18
C ALA A 353 10.60 10.50 12.25
N ASP A 354 10.33 11.62 11.57
CA ASP A 354 11.36 12.38 10.89
C ASP A 354 12.39 12.91 11.91
N PRO A 355 13.67 12.51 11.83
CA PRO A 355 14.71 12.93 12.78
C PRO A 355 14.93 14.45 12.76
N MET A 356 14.57 15.13 11.67
CA MET A 356 14.68 16.59 11.54
C MET A 356 13.73 17.35 12.46
N THR A 357 12.65 16.71 12.91
CA THR A 357 11.65 17.34 13.80
C THR A 357 12.19 17.61 15.20
N GLY A 358 13.22 16.88 15.63
CA GLY A 358 13.72 16.88 17.01
C GLY A 358 12.79 16.20 18.02
N PHE A 359 11.70 15.57 17.57
CA PHE A 359 10.75 14.90 18.45
C PHE A 359 11.38 13.69 19.16
N GLU A 360 12.09 12.83 18.42
CA GLU A 360 12.79 11.65 18.98
C GLU A 360 13.68 12.02 20.17
N MET A 361 14.59 12.98 19.98
CA MET A 361 15.50 13.44 21.04
C MET A 361 14.76 14.02 22.25
N SER A 362 13.68 14.76 22.00
CA SER A 362 12.90 15.40 23.07
C SER A 362 12.08 14.38 23.84
N TYR A 363 11.53 13.39 23.14
CA TYR A 363 10.80 12.28 23.72
C TYR A 363 11.74 11.40 24.56
N GLU A 364 12.90 11.02 24.01
CA GLU A 364 13.91 10.23 24.71
C GLU A 364 14.46 10.97 25.94
N GLY A 365 14.76 12.26 25.82
CA GLY A 365 15.20 13.08 26.95
C GLY A 365 14.14 13.19 28.07
N ARG A 366 12.85 13.07 27.73
CA ARG A 366 11.73 13.18 28.68
C ARG A 366 11.40 11.85 29.35
N TYR A 367 11.41 10.75 28.59
CA TYR A 367 10.90 9.45 29.05
C TYR A 367 12.00 8.38 29.21
N GLY A 368 13.24 8.66 28.79
CA GLY A 368 14.35 7.72 28.86
C GLY A 368 14.27 6.56 27.88
N THR A 369 13.38 6.66 26.88
CA THR A 369 13.16 5.65 25.83
C THR A 369 12.77 6.36 24.54
N LYS A 370 13.11 5.79 23.39
CA LYS A 370 12.75 6.34 22.07
C LYS A 370 11.25 6.19 21.81
N PRO A 371 10.60 7.11 21.07
CA PRO A 371 9.19 6.97 20.72
C PRO A 371 8.96 5.82 19.73
N THR A 372 7.75 5.29 19.69
CA THR A 372 7.29 4.44 18.58
C THR A 372 6.63 5.27 17.48
N PHE A 373 6.43 4.68 16.31
CA PHE A 373 5.69 5.33 15.23
C PHE A 373 4.25 5.67 15.63
N ALA A 374 3.60 4.76 16.36
CA ALA A 374 2.27 4.96 16.91
C ALA A 374 2.19 6.23 17.77
N GLU A 375 3.15 6.47 18.65
CA GLU A 375 3.17 7.67 19.50
C GLU A 375 3.35 8.95 18.68
N CYS A 376 4.25 8.93 17.69
CA CYS A 376 4.51 10.09 16.84
C CYS A 376 3.28 10.47 16.02
N LYS A 377 2.65 9.47 15.37
CA LYS A 377 1.45 9.71 14.56
C LYS A 377 0.22 10.00 15.41
N PHE A 378 0.12 9.44 16.61
CA PHE A 378 -0.96 9.79 17.54
C PHE A 378 -0.83 11.23 18.04
N TYR A 379 0.39 11.69 18.34
CA TYR A 379 0.65 13.10 18.64
C TYR A 379 0.17 14.01 17.51
N ASP A 380 0.51 13.64 16.26
CA ASP A 380 0.10 14.39 15.06
C ASP A 380 -1.40 14.37 14.83
N ALA A 381 -2.08 13.25 15.05
CA ALA A 381 -3.53 13.13 14.92
C ALA A 381 -4.26 14.06 15.90
N LEU A 382 -3.79 14.11 17.15
CA LEU A 382 -4.35 15.00 18.16
C LEU A 382 -4.07 16.48 17.81
N LEU A 383 -2.84 16.78 17.41
CA LEU A 383 -2.44 18.14 17.04
C LEU A 383 -3.21 18.66 15.83
N LEU A 384 -3.35 17.83 14.79
CA LEU A 384 -4.13 18.16 13.60
C LEU A 384 -5.61 18.37 13.94
N SER A 385 -6.18 17.55 14.83
CA SER A 385 -7.55 17.72 15.32
C SER A 385 -7.73 19.04 16.05
N ALA A 386 -6.78 19.41 16.91
CA ALA A 386 -6.80 20.68 17.64
C ALA A 386 -6.67 21.89 16.70
N PHE A 387 -5.78 21.83 15.71
CA PHE A 387 -5.56 22.90 14.75
C PHE A 387 -6.76 23.07 13.83
N ALA A 388 -7.32 21.98 13.32
CA ALA A 388 -8.54 22.02 12.50
C ALA A 388 -9.73 22.54 13.32
N ALA A 389 -9.87 22.15 14.59
CA ALA A 389 -10.89 22.71 15.47
C ALA A 389 -10.69 24.21 15.75
N SER A 390 -9.46 24.65 16.00
CA SER A 390 -9.15 26.07 16.18
C SER A 390 -9.47 26.87 14.93
N TYR A 391 -9.10 26.36 13.75
CA TYR A 391 -9.44 26.99 12.48
C TYR A 391 -10.97 27.11 12.28
N LEU A 392 -11.74 26.06 12.58
CA LEU A 392 -13.21 26.12 12.52
C LEU A 392 -13.83 27.17 13.45
N GLU A 393 -13.31 27.31 14.66
CA GLU A 393 -13.84 28.28 15.63
C GLU A 393 -13.58 29.73 15.22
N HIS A 394 -12.51 29.98 14.47
CA HIS A 394 -12.14 31.31 13.96
C HIS A 394 -12.76 31.62 12.58
N HIS A 395 -13.06 30.59 11.77
CA HIS A 395 -13.50 30.70 10.38
C HIS A 395 -14.84 29.97 10.16
N PRO A 396 -15.97 30.60 10.54
CA PRO A 396 -17.29 29.95 10.51
C PRO A 396 -17.82 29.67 9.10
N GLU A 397 -17.14 30.15 8.05
CA GLU A 397 -17.43 29.80 6.65
C GLU A 397 -16.91 28.42 6.22
N VAL A 398 -16.14 27.74 7.08
CA VAL A 398 -15.64 26.39 6.83
C VAL A 398 -16.65 25.38 7.39
N ASP A 399 -17.16 24.51 6.52
CA ASP A 399 -18.35 23.69 6.81
C ASP A 399 -18.17 22.70 7.95
N ASN A 400 -17.03 22.00 8.02
CA ASN A 400 -16.78 20.92 8.97
C ASN A 400 -15.27 20.62 9.11
N LEU A 401 -14.94 19.70 10.03
CA LEU A 401 -13.54 19.35 10.32
C LEU A 401 -12.81 18.77 9.10
N ASN A 402 -13.47 17.98 8.26
CA ASN A 402 -12.83 17.44 7.06
C ASN A 402 -12.40 18.56 6.10
N ALA A 403 -13.25 19.57 5.91
CA ALA A 403 -12.91 20.75 5.10
C ALA A 403 -11.75 21.55 5.72
N ALA A 404 -11.69 21.65 7.05
CA ALA A 404 -10.58 22.30 7.74
C ALA A 404 -9.26 21.52 7.60
N VAL A 405 -9.30 20.19 7.79
CA VAL A 405 -8.15 19.31 7.60
C VAL A 405 -7.63 19.42 6.17
N ALA A 406 -8.50 19.30 5.16
CA ALA A 406 -8.14 19.45 3.76
C ALA A 406 -7.37 20.75 3.49
N LYS A 407 -7.91 21.89 3.95
CA LYS A 407 -7.28 23.21 3.78
C LYS A 407 -5.90 23.32 4.43
N ILE A 408 -5.75 22.78 5.65
CA ILE A 408 -4.50 22.84 6.41
C ILE A 408 -3.42 21.96 5.76
N THR A 409 -3.80 20.82 5.20
CA THR A 409 -2.84 19.82 4.74
C THR A 409 -2.57 19.82 3.24
N THR A 410 -3.31 20.59 2.43
CA THR A 410 -2.99 20.77 0.99
C THR A 410 -2.34 22.11 0.66
N THR A 411 -1.94 22.90 1.66
CA THR A 411 -1.24 24.16 1.40
C THR A 411 0.27 23.95 1.20
N ASP A 412 0.83 24.65 0.22
CA ASP A 412 2.27 24.69 -0.06
C ASP A 412 3.03 25.71 0.81
N ASN A 413 2.34 26.46 1.67
CA ASN A 413 2.94 27.50 2.49
C ASN A 413 3.66 26.89 3.70
N ILE A 414 4.94 26.55 3.53
CA ILE A 414 5.70 25.83 4.54
C ILE A 414 6.54 26.78 5.40
N LEU A 415 6.31 26.76 6.73
CA LEU A 415 7.21 27.40 7.69
C LEU A 415 8.41 26.52 8.03
N SER A 416 9.48 27.15 8.53
CA SER A 416 10.70 26.43 8.96
C SER A 416 10.54 25.68 10.28
N GLY A 417 9.57 26.06 11.12
CA GLY A 417 9.31 25.44 12.42
C GLY A 417 8.38 24.22 12.36
N HIS A 418 8.49 23.36 13.37
CA HIS A 418 7.63 22.19 13.55
C HIS A 418 6.51 22.50 14.54
N ALA A 419 5.28 22.17 14.16
CA ALA A 419 4.06 22.45 14.90
C ALA A 419 3.98 21.70 16.23
N TRP A 420 4.75 20.63 16.44
CA TRP A 420 4.66 19.82 17.66
C TRP A 420 5.29 20.48 18.90
N SER A 421 6.22 21.43 18.74
CA SER A 421 6.84 22.14 19.87
C SER A 421 5.92 23.27 20.37
N GLU A 422 5.94 23.63 21.66
CA GLU A 422 5.07 24.71 22.19
C GLU A 422 5.22 26.04 21.44
N SER A 423 6.46 26.46 21.15
CA SER A 423 6.74 27.66 20.35
C SER A 423 6.28 27.52 18.90
N GLY A 424 6.32 26.30 18.36
CA GLY A 424 5.79 26.01 17.04
C GLY A 424 4.27 26.05 17.01
N MET A 425 3.61 25.48 18.03
CA MET A 425 2.17 25.50 18.18
C MET A 425 1.64 26.93 18.21
N GLU A 426 2.23 27.81 19.03
CA GLU A 426 1.85 29.22 19.15
C GLU A 426 1.89 29.93 17.79
N LEU A 427 2.95 29.70 17.01
CA LEU A 427 3.12 30.25 15.66
C LEU A 427 2.04 29.78 14.69
N TYR A 428 1.72 28.48 14.69
CA TYR A 428 0.71 27.91 13.81
C TYR A 428 -0.69 28.39 14.18
N LEU A 429 -1.03 28.37 15.48
CA LEU A 429 -2.33 28.82 15.99
C LEU A 429 -2.56 30.31 15.69
N SER A 430 -1.56 31.16 15.92
CA SER A 430 -1.62 32.59 15.60
C SER A 430 -1.89 32.87 14.12
N ALA A 431 -1.33 32.05 13.23
CA ALA A 431 -1.55 32.18 11.80
C ALA A 431 -2.92 31.65 11.36
N LEU A 432 -3.36 30.53 11.95
CA LEU A 432 -4.70 30.00 11.72
C LEU A 432 -5.77 30.98 12.18
N GLU A 433 -5.61 31.67 13.31
CA GLU A 433 -6.51 32.76 13.76
C GLU A 433 -6.65 33.86 12.70
N GLN A 434 -5.56 34.20 12.01
CA GLN A 434 -5.53 35.23 10.97
C GLN A 434 -6.00 34.73 9.59
N GLY A 435 -6.41 33.47 9.47
CA GLY A 435 -6.81 32.84 8.20
C GLY A 435 -5.64 32.49 7.29
N GLN A 436 -4.40 32.52 7.80
CA GLN A 436 -3.23 32.09 7.07
C GLN A 436 -3.06 30.57 7.22
N LEU A 437 -3.14 29.86 6.09
CA LEU A 437 -2.88 28.42 6.04
C LEU A 437 -1.37 28.18 5.95
N ILE A 438 -0.86 27.34 6.84
CA ILE A 438 0.54 26.90 6.88
C ILE A 438 0.56 25.38 6.80
N GLY A 439 1.45 24.82 5.99
CA GLY A 439 1.60 23.39 5.79
C GLY A 439 1.94 22.69 7.10
N PHE A 440 1.12 21.72 7.48
CA PHE A 440 1.23 21.03 8.76
C PHE A 440 2.52 20.20 8.86
N LYS A 441 3.32 20.49 9.90
CA LYS A 441 4.55 19.74 10.23
C LYS A 441 4.52 19.25 11.66
N GLY A 442 4.06 18.01 11.85
CA GLY A 442 3.96 17.37 13.16
C GLY A 442 5.27 16.83 13.71
N ALA A 443 5.14 16.02 14.75
CA ALA A 443 6.16 15.19 15.38
C ALA A 443 6.71 14.12 14.45
N SER A 444 5.89 13.56 13.56
CA SER A 444 6.35 12.56 12.59
C SER A 444 6.96 13.15 11.31
N GLY A 445 6.82 14.46 11.10
CA GLY A 445 7.26 15.16 9.89
C GLY A 445 6.14 15.98 9.24
N PRO A 446 6.34 16.45 7.99
CA PRO A 446 5.28 17.09 7.21
C PRO A 446 4.13 16.11 6.92
N VAL A 447 2.88 16.58 7.08
CA VAL A 447 1.69 15.85 6.66
C VAL A 447 1.00 16.66 5.58
N GLN A 448 1.15 16.20 4.34
CA GLN A 448 0.47 16.75 3.18
C GLN A 448 -0.35 15.68 2.50
N PHE A 449 -1.55 16.03 2.03
CA PHE A 449 -2.41 15.12 1.28
C PHE A 449 -2.47 15.54 -0.18
N ASP A 450 -2.65 14.56 -1.06
CA ASP A 450 -2.97 14.83 -2.45
C ASP A 450 -4.34 15.51 -2.57
N SER A 451 -4.42 16.58 -3.35
CA SER A 451 -5.66 17.37 -3.50
C SER A 451 -6.70 16.73 -4.41
N GLU A 452 -6.37 15.62 -5.07
CA GLU A 452 -7.32 14.83 -5.84
C GLU A 452 -7.90 13.73 -4.93
N CYS A 453 -7.07 12.97 -4.20
CA CYS A 453 -7.50 11.77 -3.47
C CYS A 453 -7.77 11.96 -1.96
N PHE A 454 -7.09 12.90 -1.28
CA PHE A 454 -7.22 13.27 0.14
C PHE A 454 -7.09 12.17 1.22
N THR A 455 -6.75 10.92 0.90
CA THR A 455 -6.84 9.81 1.88
C THR A 455 -5.57 9.45 2.62
N ALA A 456 -4.40 9.60 2.00
CA ALA A 456 -3.11 9.25 2.62
C ALA A 456 -2.11 10.40 2.52
N ALA A 457 -1.29 10.53 3.56
CA ALA A 457 -0.20 11.48 3.58
C ALA A 457 0.83 11.14 2.49
N LEU A 458 1.41 12.16 1.86
CA LEU A 458 2.41 12.04 0.80
C LEU A 458 3.84 11.81 1.32
N ASN A 459 4.03 11.88 2.63
CA ASN A 459 5.34 11.78 3.26
C ASN A 459 5.29 10.92 4.53
N THR A 460 6.19 9.96 4.60
CA THR A 460 6.51 9.16 5.78
C THR A 460 8.01 8.93 5.81
N THR A 461 8.58 9.05 7.00
CA THR A 461 9.97 8.66 7.24
C THR A 461 9.99 7.20 7.69
N TYR A 462 10.96 6.46 7.19
CA TYR A 462 11.21 5.07 7.56
C TYR A 462 12.57 4.95 8.21
N VAL A 463 12.69 4.12 9.23
CA VAL A 463 13.94 3.82 9.92
C VAL A 463 14.40 2.41 9.56
N HIS A 464 15.69 2.25 9.32
CA HIS A 464 16.38 0.97 9.31
C HIS A 464 16.90 0.71 10.72
N TRP A 465 16.36 -0.31 11.36
CA TRP A 465 16.77 -0.73 12.69
C TRP A 465 17.55 -2.04 12.65
N VAL A 466 18.44 -2.20 13.62
CA VAL A 466 19.20 -3.43 13.89
C VAL A 466 19.12 -3.73 15.38
N ILE A 467 18.86 -4.97 15.74
CA ILE A 467 18.98 -5.44 17.13
C ILE A 467 20.46 -5.69 17.42
N TRP A 468 21.01 -5.00 18.41
CA TRP A 468 22.39 -5.16 18.84
C TRP A 468 22.49 -5.18 20.36
N GLN A 469 23.00 -6.29 20.90
CA GLN A 469 23.07 -6.58 22.33
C GLN A 469 21.73 -6.37 23.05
N GLY A 470 20.63 -6.75 22.40
CA GLY A 470 19.28 -6.61 22.94
C GLY A 470 18.68 -5.21 22.86
N HIS A 471 19.35 -4.28 22.19
CA HIS A 471 18.88 -2.91 21.98
C HIS A 471 18.57 -2.64 20.51
N VAL A 472 17.54 -1.84 20.25
CA VAL A 472 17.15 -1.41 18.90
C VAL A 472 17.97 -0.18 18.50
N GLN A 473 18.91 -0.39 17.59
CA GLN A 473 19.76 0.67 17.04
C GLN A 473 19.26 1.14 15.68
N HIS A 474 19.16 2.45 15.47
CA HIS A 474 18.81 3.03 14.18
C HIS A 474 20.07 3.22 13.35
N GLN A 475 20.15 2.59 12.19
CA GLN A 475 21.29 2.67 11.27
C GLN A 475 21.13 3.80 10.24
N GLY A 476 19.89 4.14 9.88
CA GLY A 476 19.61 5.18 8.91
C GLY A 476 18.11 5.44 8.73
N TYR A 477 17.79 6.55 8.08
CA TYR A 477 16.43 6.99 7.79
C TYR A 477 16.20 7.17 6.28
N TYR A 478 14.98 6.92 5.82
CA TYR A 478 14.58 6.91 4.41
C TYR A 478 13.27 7.69 4.22
N SER A 479 13.10 8.34 3.07
CA SER A 479 11.86 9.02 2.68
C SER A 479 11.76 9.16 1.16
N ARG A 480 10.55 9.38 0.62
CA ARG A 480 10.33 9.53 -0.83
C ARG A 480 11.05 10.71 -1.47
N SER A 481 11.18 11.83 -0.75
CA SER A 481 11.83 13.05 -1.25
C SER A 481 13.33 13.10 -0.95
N GLY A 482 13.81 12.30 -0.01
CA GLY A 482 15.15 12.48 0.57
C GLY A 482 15.27 13.81 1.32
N GLY A 483 16.39 13.98 2.02
CA GLY A 483 16.68 15.14 2.85
C GLY A 483 18.12 15.11 3.37
N VAL A 484 18.48 16.08 4.23
CA VAL A 484 19.83 16.14 4.82
C VAL A 484 20.13 14.91 5.70
N GLN A 485 19.11 14.34 6.34
CA GLN A 485 19.23 13.18 7.24
C GLN A 485 18.43 11.95 6.78
N THR A 486 17.76 12.00 5.62
CA THR A 486 16.97 10.88 5.06
C THR A 486 17.40 10.56 3.64
N ALA A 487 17.66 9.30 3.32
CA ALA A 487 17.94 8.87 1.95
C ALA A 487 16.66 8.83 1.10
N GLN A 488 16.76 9.17 -0.18
CA GLN A 488 15.63 9.12 -1.11
C GLN A 488 15.31 7.66 -1.48
N THR A 489 14.06 7.25 -1.35
CA THR A 489 13.57 6.00 -1.95
C THR A 489 13.30 6.28 -3.44
N LEU A 490 13.75 5.40 -4.33
CA LEU A 490 13.20 5.42 -5.69
C LEU A 490 11.68 5.23 -5.57
N ALA A 491 10.91 5.78 -6.50
CA ALA A 491 9.52 5.41 -6.64
C ALA A 491 9.46 4.62 -7.94
N SER A 492 9.48 3.28 -7.83
CA SER A 492 9.52 2.36 -8.97
C SER A 492 8.45 2.69 -10.01
N TRP A 493 7.27 3.12 -9.55
CA TRP A 493 6.22 3.62 -10.43
C TRP A 493 6.55 4.92 -11.18
N ASN A 494 7.12 5.93 -10.51
CA ASN A 494 7.52 7.17 -11.19
C ASN A 494 8.54 6.89 -12.29
N TRP A 495 9.45 5.94 -12.03
CA TRP A 495 10.44 5.50 -13.00
C TRP A 495 9.74 4.84 -14.21
N LEU A 496 8.84 3.87 -13.99
CA LEU A 496 8.09 3.25 -15.08
C LEU A 496 7.33 4.25 -15.94
N VAL A 497 6.62 5.21 -15.33
CA VAL A 497 5.88 6.22 -16.09
C VAL A 497 6.81 7.13 -16.90
N GLN A 498 7.93 7.53 -16.31
CA GLN A 498 8.93 8.40 -16.96
C GLN A 498 9.70 7.67 -18.08
N ASN A 499 9.94 6.38 -17.92
CA ASN A 499 10.77 5.57 -18.82
C ASN A 499 9.96 4.61 -19.71
N ALA A 500 8.62 4.60 -19.65
CA ALA A 500 7.77 3.69 -20.41
C ALA A 500 8.07 3.69 -21.92
N GLU A 501 8.36 4.86 -22.49
CA GLU A 501 8.74 4.98 -23.90
C GLU A 501 10.11 4.36 -24.19
N GLU A 502 11.10 4.62 -23.34
CA GLU A 502 12.45 4.06 -23.47
C GLU A 502 12.41 2.54 -23.30
N ASN A 503 11.69 2.03 -22.30
CA ASN A 503 11.50 0.60 -22.07
C ASN A 503 10.80 -0.07 -23.26
N PHE A 504 9.77 0.59 -23.81
CA PHE A 504 9.11 0.11 -25.02
C PHE A 504 10.09 0.02 -26.19
N ASP A 505 10.91 1.05 -26.40
CA ASP A 505 11.90 1.05 -27.46
C ASP A 505 12.99 0.01 -27.22
N GLU A 506 13.53 -0.15 -26.02
CA GLU A 506 14.51 -1.19 -25.71
C GLU A 506 13.96 -2.61 -25.95
N GLN A 507 12.72 -2.87 -25.56
CA GLN A 507 12.12 -4.19 -25.62
C GLN A 507 11.52 -4.54 -26.99
N TYR A 508 10.99 -3.54 -27.70
CA TYR A 508 10.16 -3.73 -28.91
C TYR A 508 10.66 -3.01 -30.17
N SER A 509 11.80 -2.29 -30.12
CA SER A 509 12.37 -1.60 -31.30
C SER A 509 12.95 -2.54 -32.36
N SER A 510 13.06 -3.84 -32.09
CA SER A 510 13.61 -4.79 -33.06
C SER A 510 12.81 -4.72 -34.37
N THR A 511 13.53 -4.59 -35.49
CA THR A 511 12.91 -4.34 -36.80
C THR A 511 12.03 -5.52 -37.21
N THR A 512 10.73 -5.45 -36.95
CA THR A 512 9.79 -6.47 -37.41
C THR A 512 9.58 -6.34 -38.91
N ALA A 513 9.79 -7.44 -39.65
CA ALA A 513 9.49 -7.46 -41.07
C ALA A 513 7.99 -7.17 -41.28
N ALA A 514 7.65 -6.39 -42.30
CA ALA A 514 6.25 -6.11 -42.61
C ALA A 514 5.51 -7.42 -42.93
N VAL A 515 4.62 -7.85 -42.03
CA VAL A 515 3.77 -9.02 -42.24
C VAL A 515 2.65 -8.64 -43.20
N THR A 516 2.58 -9.32 -44.35
CA THR A 516 1.49 -9.12 -45.31
C THR A 516 0.35 -10.07 -44.98
N TYR A 517 -0.75 -9.50 -44.51
CA TYR A 517 -1.96 -10.25 -44.22
C TYR A 517 -2.90 -10.35 -45.43
N PRO A 518 -3.72 -11.41 -45.53
CA PRO A 518 -4.87 -11.47 -46.43
C PRO A 518 -5.79 -10.24 -46.30
N ALA A 519 -6.71 -10.06 -47.25
CA ALA A 519 -7.76 -9.06 -47.09
C ALA A 519 -8.65 -9.39 -45.88
N LEU A 520 -9.04 -8.38 -45.11
CA LEU A 520 -10.00 -8.54 -44.03
C LEU A 520 -11.35 -8.94 -44.62
N THR A 521 -11.85 -10.12 -44.23
CA THR A 521 -13.17 -10.61 -44.63
C THR A 521 -14.22 -10.25 -43.59
N ASP A 522 -13.88 -10.42 -42.31
CA ASP A 522 -14.81 -10.26 -41.20
C ASP A 522 -14.08 -10.10 -39.86
N GLN A 523 -14.82 -9.80 -38.79
CA GLN A 523 -14.29 -9.53 -37.45
C GLN A 523 -15.18 -10.17 -36.38
N TYR A 524 -14.57 -10.97 -35.49
CA TYR A 524 -15.23 -11.69 -34.41
C TYR A 524 -14.55 -11.44 -33.06
N ALA A 525 -15.29 -11.61 -31.97
CA ALA A 525 -14.75 -11.58 -30.61
C ALA A 525 -15.17 -12.81 -29.82
N VAL A 526 -14.29 -13.29 -28.95
CA VAL A 526 -14.56 -14.32 -27.93
C VAL A 526 -14.19 -13.70 -26.59
N LEU A 527 -15.19 -13.50 -25.73
CA LEU A 527 -15.07 -12.86 -24.43
C LEU A 527 -15.33 -13.91 -23.36
N VAL A 528 -14.38 -14.11 -22.44
CA VAL A 528 -14.44 -15.21 -21.46
C VAL A 528 -14.25 -14.69 -20.05
N GLN A 529 -15.27 -14.90 -19.21
CA GLN A 529 -15.17 -14.78 -17.76
C GLN A 529 -14.74 -16.13 -17.17
N GLY A 530 -13.52 -16.17 -16.66
CA GLY A 530 -12.89 -17.37 -16.10
C GLY A 530 -13.23 -17.66 -14.64
N SER A 531 -13.99 -16.82 -13.93
CA SER A 531 -14.29 -16.97 -12.50
C SER A 531 -15.78 -16.85 -12.18
N ASN A 532 -16.17 -17.21 -10.95
CA ASN A 532 -17.55 -17.15 -10.46
C ASN A 532 -17.66 -16.45 -9.09
N GLY A 533 -18.89 -16.19 -8.67
CA GLY A 533 -19.29 -15.66 -7.38
C GLY A 533 -19.27 -14.14 -7.28
N TRP A 534 -20.07 -13.62 -6.34
CA TRP A 534 -20.24 -12.19 -6.08
C TRP A 534 -18.91 -11.45 -5.84
N LYS A 535 -17.96 -12.07 -5.14
CA LYS A 535 -16.63 -11.47 -4.89
C LYS A 535 -15.82 -11.23 -6.17
N ASN A 536 -16.15 -11.93 -7.25
CA ASN A 536 -15.52 -11.81 -8.57
C ASN A 536 -16.37 -11.01 -9.56
N TYR A 537 -17.27 -10.16 -9.06
CA TYR A 537 -18.12 -9.26 -9.85
C TYR A 537 -17.36 -8.56 -10.99
N ARG A 538 -16.16 -8.04 -10.68
CA ARG A 538 -15.27 -7.38 -11.63
C ARG A 538 -15.02 -8.13 -12.93
N HIS A 539 -14.84 -9.46 -12.89
CA HIS A 539 -14.52 -10.21 -14.10
C HIS A 539 -15.75 -10.36 -15.03
N GLU A 540 -16.97 -10.40 -14.47
CA GLU A 540 -18.21 -10.32 -15.25
C GLU A 540 -18.38 -8.91 -15.84
N ALA A 541 -18.13 -7.89 -15.04
CA ALA A 541 -18.20 -6.49 -15.47
C ALA A 541 -17.19 -6.19 -16.60
N ASP A 542 -15.97 -6.73 -16.55
CA ASP A 542 -14.95 -6.52 -17.58
C ASP A 542 -15.36 -7.08 -18.94
N VAL A 543 -15.82 -8.33 -18.99
CA VAL A 543 -16.25 -8.96 -20.26
C VAL A 543 -17.47 -8.25 -20.82
N LEU A 544 -18.40 -7.79 -19.95
CA LEU A 544 -19.54 -6.98 -20.36
C LEU A 544 -19.11 -5.59 -20.83
N ASN A 545 -18.08 -4.98 -20.22
CA ASN A 545 -17.59 -3.67 -20.63
C ASN A 545 -16.96 -3.73 -22.04
N ILE A 546 -16.16 -4.77 -22.32
CA ILE A 546 -15.63 -5.05 -23.66
C ILE A 546 -16.78 -5.32 -24.64
N TYR A 547 -17.76 -6.17 -24.26
CA TYR A 547 -18.95 -6.43 -25.10
C TYR A 547 -19.62 -5.10 -25.49
N GLN A 548 -19.90 -4.24 -24.52
CA GLN A 548 -20.56 -2.97 -24.76
C GLN A 548 -19.71 -2.00 -25.58
N MET A 549 -18.37 -2.04 -25.46
CA MET A 549 -17.45 -1.30 -26.33
C MET A 549 -17.55 -1.80 -27.77
N LEU A 550 -17.58 -3.12 -27.99
CA LEU A 550 -17.71 -3.72 -29.34
C LEU A 550 -19.07 -3.39 -29.97
N LYS A 551 -20.16 -3.43 -29.20
CA LYS A 551 -21.49 -2.99 -29.66
C LYS A 551 -21.46 -1.53 -30.12
N ALA A 552 -20.82 -0.64 -29.35
CA ALA A 552 -20.63 0.76 -29.73
C ALA A 552 -19.73 0.90 -30.97
N GLY A 553 -18.78 -0.01 -31.15
CA GLY A 553 -17.93 -0.16 -32.33
C GLY A 553 -18.61 -0.77 -33.56
N GLY A 554 -19.89 -1.15 -33.48
CA GLY A 554 -20.69 -1.64 -34.61
C GLY A 554 -20.83 -3.16 -34.73
N TYR A 555 -20.38 -3.93 -33.73
CA TYR A 555 -20.59 -5.39 -33.72
C TYR A 555 -22.06 -5.73 -33.44
N ASP A 556 -22.58 -6.73 -34.15
CA ASP A 556 -23.82 -7.42 -33.77
C ASP A 556 -23.52 -8.64 -32.87
N ASP A 557 -24.56 -9.30 -32.38
CA ASP A 557 -24.41 -10.40 -31.42
C ASP A 557 -23.86 -11.68 -32.07
N ASP A 558 -24.08 -11.88 -33.37
CA ASP A 558 -23.56 -13.06 -34.08
C ASP A 558 -22.03 -13.00 -34.27
N HIS A 559 -21.42 -11.83 -34.03
CA HIS A 559 -19.97 -11.61 -34.10
C HIS A 559 -19.28 -11.54 -32.73
N ILE A 560 -20.01 -11.68 -31.63
CA ILE A 560 -19.44 -11.70 -30.28
C ILE A 560 -19.89 -12.98 -29.59
N ILE A 561 -18.97 -13.88 -29.30
CA ILE A 561 -19.24 -15.06 -28.48
C ILE A 561 -18.91 -14.71 -27.02
N LEU A 562 -19.94 -14.52 -26.21
CA LEU A 562 -19.81 -14.15 -24.80
C LEU A 562 -20.01 -15.37 -23.88
N VAL A 563 -18.95 -15.73 -23.17
CA VAL A 563 -18.93 -16.75 -22.13
C VAL A 563 -18.87 -16.06 -20.76
N SER A 564 -19.94 -16.14 -19.99
CA SER A 564 -20.07 -15.46 -18.69
C SER A 564 -20.75 -16.35 -17.66
N ALA A 565 -20.52 -16.13 -16.37
CA ALA A 565 -21.30 -16.78 -15.32
C ALA A 565 -22.76 -16.28 -15.31
N ASP A 566 -22.97 -15.01 -15.69
CA ASP A 566 -24.27 -14.34 -15.75
C ASP A 566 -25.03 -14.42 -14.42
N GLU A 567 -24.33 -14.11 -13.33
CA GLU A 567 -24.87 -14.26 -11.96
C GLU A 567 -24.88 -12.96 -11.17
N CYS A 568 -24.06 -11.96 -11.53
CA CYS A 568 -23.91 -10.75 -10.73
C CYS A 568 -25.17 -9.87 -10.75
N ALA A 569 -25.83 -9.74 -11.90
CA ALA A 569 -27.03 -8.91 -12.03
C ALA A 569 -28.16 -9.32 -11.06
N ASP A 570 -28.35 -10.62 -10.86
CA ASP A 570 -29.44 -11.19 -10.05
C ASP A 570 -28.97 -11.74 -8.69
N ALA A 571 -27.67 -11.65 -8.39
CA ALA A 571 -27.08 -12.12 -7.14
C ALA A 571 -27.84 -11.54 -5.93
N PRO A 572 -28.19 -12.34 -4.89
CA PRO A 572 -28.92 -11.86 -3.71
C PRO A 572 -28.33 -10.60 -3.06
N GLU A 573 -27.00 -10.50 -3.06
CA GLU A 573 -26.19 -9.42 -2.51
C GLU A 573 -26.31 -8.11 -3.31
N ASN A 574 -26.67 -8.16 -4.59
CA ASN A 574 -26.77 -6.98 -5.44
C ASN A 574 -27.97 -6.11 -5.04
N SER A 575 -27.74 -4.91 -4.50
CA SER A 575 -28.81 -3.95 -4.22
C SER A 575 -29.42 -3.36 -5.50
N ASP A 576 -28.66 -3.32 -6.60
CA ASP A 576 -29.05 -2.83 -7.93
C ASP A 576 -29.39 -3.99 -8.88
N LYS A 577 -30.51 -4.67 -8.60
CA LYS A 577 -30.95 -5.86 -9.33
C LYS A 577 -31.07 -5.62 -10.84
N GLY A 578 -30.55 -6.55 -11.62
CA GLY A 578 -30.54 -6.51 -13.08
C GLY A 578 -29.40 -5.67 -13.68
N ALA A 579 -28.53 -5.09 -12.85
CA ALA A 579 -27.42 -4.26 -13.30
C ALA A 579 -26.05 -4.82 -12.92
N VAL A 580 -25.12 -4.69 -13.86
CA VAL A 580 -23.68 -4.87 -13.67
C VAL A 580 -22.98 -3.60 -14.18
N ARG A 581 -22.05 -3.01 -13.43
CA ARG A 581 -21.43 -1.70 -13.73
C ARG A 581 -19.93 -1.77 -13.43
N THR A 582 -19.11 -0.93 -14.05
CA THR A 582 -17.68 -0.80 -13.65
C THR A 582 -17.46 0.17 -12.49
N ASP A 583 -18.47 0.98 -12.16
CA ASP A 583 -18.41 2.05 -11.16
C ASP A 583 -19.79 2.20 -10.49
N PRO A 584 -19.88 2.74 -9.27
CA PRO A 584 -21.15 2.92 -8.57
C PRO A 584 -22.20 3.66 -9.42
N ASP A 585 -21.78 4.73 -10.10
CA ASP A 585 -22.62 5.53 -11.00
C ASP A 585 -22.43 5.19 -12.49
N GLY A 586 -21.68 4.12 -12.79
CA GLY A 586 -21.43 3.66 -14.16
C GLY A 586 -22.72 3.18 -14.84
N ARG A 587 -22.74 3.04 -16.17
CA ARG A 587 -23.92 2.50 -16.88
C ARG A 587 -24.13 1.00 -16.61
N ASN A 588 -25.36 0.52 -16.78
CA ASN A 588 -25.63 -0.92 -16.77
C ASN A 588 -25.03 -1.59 -18.01
N LEU A 589 -24.05 -2.46 -17.80
CA LEU A 589 -23.34 -3.23 -18.81
C LEU A 589 -24.06 -4.53 -19.20
N ARG A 590 -24.94 -5.03 -18.33
CA ARG A 590 -25.71 -6.26 -18.59
C ARG A 590 -26.86 -6.03 -19.58
N GLU A 591 -27.35 -4.79 -19.65
CA GLU A 591 -28.45 -4.41 -20.52
C GLU A 591 -28.14 -4.69 -22.00
N GLY A 592 -29.00 -5.50 -22.64
CA GLY A 592 -28.87 -5.86 -24.05
C GLY A 592 -27.78 -6.88 -24.37
N ALA A 593 -26.99 -7.33 -23.39
CA ALA A 593 -25.95 -8.33 -23.62
C ALA A 593 -26.52 -9.74 -23.84
N VAL A 594 -26.08 -10.41 -24.91
CA VAL A 594 -26.42 -11.80 -25.23
C VAL A 594 -25.32 -12.71 -24.67
N ILE A 595 -25.69 -13.61 -23.76
CA ILE A 595 -24.78 -14.63 -23.22
C ILE A 595 -24.94 -15.90 -24.07
N ASP A 596 -23.94 -16.24 -24.86
CA ASP A 596 -23.94 -17.47 -25.68
C ASP A 596 -23.78 -18.70 -24.81
N TYR A 597 -22.92 -18.61 -23.80
CA TYR A 597 -22.61 -19.72 -22.92
C TYR A 597 -22.49 -19.27 -21.48
N ARG A 598 -23.13 -20.03 -20.60
CA ARG A 598 -22.80 -19.98 -19.18
C ARG A 598 -21.51 -20.75 -18.96
N ASN A 599 -20.53 -20.14 -18.30
CA ASN A 599 -19.24 -20.81 -18.06
C ASN A 599 -19.40 -22.12 -17.24
N ALA A 600 -20.48 -22.23 -16.45
CA ALA A 600 -20.87 -23.43 -15.70
C ALA A 600 -21.08 -24.66 -16.60
N ASP A 601 -21.45 -24.46 -17.88
CA ASP A 601 -21.74 -25.54 -18.82
C ASP A 601 -20.52 -25.97 -19.64
N LEU A 602 -19.41 -25.23 -19.54
CA LEU A 602 -18.22 -25.39 -20.35
C LEU A 602 -17.00 -25.83 -19.52
N THR A 603 -16.03 -26.40 -20.24
CA THR A 603 -14.67 -26.66 -19.78
C THR A 603 -13.67 -25.84 -20.63
N PRO A 604 -12.41 -25.66 -20.21
CA PRO A 604 -11.38 -25.03 -21.05
C PRO A 604 -11.25 -25.69 -22.43
N GLN A 605 -11.44 -27.01 -22.52
CA GLN A 605 -11.43 -27.74 -23.79
C GLN A 605 -12.59 -27.33 -24.72
N ASP A 606 -13.74 -26.95 -24.16
CA ASP A 606 -14.88 -26.44 -24.92
C ASP A 606 -14.59 -25.03 -25.46
N ILE A 607 -13.84 -24.19 -24.72
CA ILE A 607 -13.31 -22.93 -25.24
C ILE A 607 -12.38 -23.15 -26.43
N CYS A 608 -11.50 -24.17 -26.37
CA CYS A 608 -10.69 -24.55 -27.53
C CYS A 608 -11.55 -24.98 -28.73
N ASN A 609 -12.70 -25.62 -28.51
CA ASN A 609 -13.62 -26.00 -29.58
C ASN A 609 -14.28 -24.76 -30.21
N ILE A 610 -14.69 -23.79 -29.38
CA ILE A 610 -15.22 -22.49 -29.83
C ILE A 610 -14.20 -21.77 -30.71
N LEU A 611 -12.95 -21.68 -30.25
CA LEU A 611 -11.86 -21.02 -30.98
C LEU A 611 -11.55 -21.72 -32.31
N LYS A 612 -11.43 -23.06 -32.31
CA LYS A 612 -11.11 -23.85 -33.52
C LYS A 612 -12.29 -23.99 -34.49
N GLY A 613 -13.47 -23.46 -34.18
CA GLY A 613 -14.67 -23.63 -35.01
C GLY A 613 -15.24 -25.05 -35.01
N VAL A 614 -15.02 -25.83 -33.94
CA VAL A 614 -15.47 -27.22 -33.81
C VAL A 614 -16.82 -27.25 -33.11
N LYS A 615 -17.89 -27.49 -33.88
CA LYS A 615 -19.24 -27.63 -33.32
C LYS A 615 -19.40 -28.95 -32.59
N THR A 616 -19.97 -28.88 -31.40
CA THR A 616 -20.39 -30.05 -30.61
C THR A 616 -21.82 -29.85 -30.09
N ASP A 617 -22.40 -30.87 -29.47
CA ASP A 617 -23.71 -30.72 -28.81
C ASP A 617 -23.69 -29.67 -27.68
N LYS A 618 -22.53 -29.43 -27.07
CA LYS A 618 -22.32 -28.39 -26.05
C LYS A 618 -21.97 -27.02 -26.62
N THR A 619 -21.27 -26.99 -27.75
CA THR A 619 -20.74 -25.77 -28.39
C THR A 619 -21.27 -25.60 -29.82
N PRO A 620 -22.57 -25.31 -30.02
CA PRO A 620 -23.14 -25.14 -31.36
C PRO A 620 -22.74 -23.80 -32.03
N VAL A 621 -22.47 -22.76 -31.23
CA VAL A 621 -21.98 -21.43 -31.64
C VAL A 621 -20.46 -21.39 -31.46
N VAL A 622 -19.72 -21.24 -32.56
CA VAL A 622 -18.25 -21.29 -32.60
C VAL A 622 -17.74 -20.31 -33.65
N LEU A 623 -16.45 -19.96 -33.61
CA LEU A 623 -15.87 -19.13 -34.65
C LEU A 623 -15.98 -19.80 -36.04
N PRO A 624 -16.18 -19.02 -37.11
CA PRO A 624 -16.08 -19.56 -38.45
C PRO A 624 -14.62 -19.98 -38.72
N ALA A 625 -14.42 -20.90 -39.67
CA ALA A 625 -13.08 -21.24 -40.15
C ALA A 625 -12.76 -20.40 -41.39
N ASP A 626 -12.27 -19.18 -41.18
CA ASP A 626 -11.96 -18.22 -42.25
C ASP A 626 -10.54 -17.62 -42.12
N ALA A 627 -9.75 -17.70 -43.19
CA ALA A 627 -8.39 -17.18 -43.25
C ALA A 627 -8.31 -15.65 -43.31
N GLY A 628 -9.42 -14.97 -43.60
CA GLY A 628 -9.49 -13.51 -43.70
C GLY A 628 -9.97 -12.79 -42.44
N GLN A 629 -10.47 -13.52 -41.44
CA GLN A 629 -11.12 -12.91 -40.28
C GLN A 629 -10.12 -12.39 -39.24
N ASN A 630 -10.44 -11.28 -38.58
CA ASN A 630 -9.76 -10.87 -37.36
C ASN A 630 -10.50 -11.40 -36.13
N VAL A 631 -9.77 -11.86 -35.12
CA VAL A 631 -10.35 -12.39 -33.87
C VAL A 631 -9.81 -11.62 -32.67
N LEU A 632 -10.69 -11.07 -31.84
CA LEU A 632 -10.35 -10.62 -30.49
C LEU A 632 -10.64 -11.74 -29.49
N LEU A 633 -9.64 -12.20 -28.75
CA LEU A 633 -9.82 -13.04 -27.58
C LEU A 633 -9.55 -12.20 -26.33
N PHE A 634 -10.55 -12.03 -25.49
CA PHE A 634 -10.41 -11.37 -24.20
C PHE A 634 -10.77 -12.34 -23.08
N TRP A 635 -9.91 -12.44 -22.06
CA TRP A 635 -10.12 -13.29 -20.90
C TRP A 635 -9.94 -12.46 -19.62
N SER A 636 -10.95 -12.47 -18.76
CA SER A 636 -10.89 -11.88 -17.41
C SER A 636 -11.15 -12.96 -16.36
N GLY A 637 -10.29 -13.05 -15.34
CA GLY A 637 -10.34 -14.11 -14.33
C GLY A 637 -9.05 -14.23 -13.51
N HIS A 638 -8.93 -15.28 -12.71
CA HIS A 638 -7.71 -15.52 -11.90
C HIS A 638 -6.64 -16.28 -12.68
N GLY A 639 -5.39 -16.21 -12.20
CA GLY A 639 -4.25 -16.91 -12.79
C GLY A 639 -3.40 -17.62 -11.74
N HIS A 640 -2.85 -18.77 -12.14
CA HIS A 640 -1.89 -19.55 -11.36
C HIS A 640 -0.53 -19.57 -12.07
N ARG A 641 0.55 -19.68 -11.29
CA ARG A 641 1.91 -19.86 -11.81
C ARG A 641 2.51 -21.19 -11.37
N SER A 642 3.29 -21.79 -12.25
CA SER A 642 3.87 -23.12 -12.08
C SER A 642 4.68 -23.29 -10.81
N TYR A 643 5.45 -22.27 -10.43
CA TYR A 643 6.26 -22.32 -9.22
C TYR A 643 5.41 -22.41 -7.93
N ILE A 644 4.24 -21.77 -7.88
CA ILE A 644 3.37 -21.74 -6.69
C ILE A 644 2.37 -22.90 -6.73
N ASN A 645 1.73 -23.11 -7.88
CA ASN A 645 0.58 -24.00 -8.02
C ASN A 645 0.90 -25.31 -8.76
N GLY A 646 2.15 -25.49 -9.22
CA GLY A 646 2.56 -26.64 -10.03
C GLY A 646 2.22 -26.51 -11.52
N ILE A 647 1.43 -25.51 -11.92
CA ILE A 647 1.04 -25.25 -13.31
C ILE A 647 0.86 -23.76 -13.62
N ASN A 648 1.14 -23.34 -14.85
CA ASN A 648 0.74 -22.04 -15.39
C ASN A 648 -0.64 -22.18 -16.04
N GLU A 649 -1.64 -21.44 -15.55
CA GLU A 649 -2.98 -21.49 -16.14
C GLU A 649 -3.77 -20.22 -15.84
N MET A 650 -4.72 -19.92 -16.72
CA MET A 650 -5.85 -19.07 -16.40
C MET A 650 -6.90 -19.96 -15.72
N VAL A 651 -7.19 -19.67 -14.46
CA VAL A 651 -8.06 -20.48 -13.61
C VAL A 651 -9.46 -20.53 -14.20
N TRP A 652 -10.11 -21.69 -14.09
CA TRP A 652 -11.47 -21.91 -14.55
C TRP A 652 -12.41 -22.05 -13.34
N ARG A 653 -13.36 -21.13 -13.19
CA ARG A 653 -14.42 -21.08 -12.16
C ARG A 653 -13.89 -21.19 -10.74
N ASP A 654 -12.72 -20.60 -10.47
CA ASP A 654 -12.05 -20.67 -9.17
C ASP A 654 -11.75 -22.12 -8.71
N GLU A 655 -11.64 -23.06 -9.66
CA GLU A 655 -11.31 -24.46 -9.37
C GLU A 655 -9.85 -24.66 -8.96
N MET A 656 -9.58 -25.82 -8.37
CA MET A 656 -8.22 -26.22 -7.99
C MET A 656 -7.29 -26.24 -9.19
N ALA A 657 -6.00 -26.00 -8.91
CA ALA A 657 -4.98 -25.94 -9.93
C ALA A 657 -4.95 -27.18 -10.83
N GLY A 658 -4.82 -26.97 -12.15
CA GLY A 658 -4.78 -28.02 -13.17
C GLY A 658 -6.11 -28.27 -13.89
N ASN A 659 -7.16 -27.52 -13.57
CA ASN A 659 -8.46 -27.56 -14.27
C ASN A 659 -8.68 -26.31 -15.15
N GLY A 660 -7.72 -25.40 -15.21
CA GLY A 660 -7.79 -24.15 -15.96
C GLY A 660 -7.41 -24.29 -17.44
N MET A 661 -7.38 -23.15 -18.12
CA MET A 661 -6.76 -23.02 -19.44
C MET A 661 -5.25 -22.89 -19.25
N THR A 662 -4.50 -23.96 -19.48
CA THR A 662 -3.04 -23.95 -19.35
C THR A 662 -2.38 -23.17 -20.49
N ASP A 663 -1.17 -22.69 -20.25
CA ASP A 663 -0.34 -22.03 -21.26
C ASP A 663 -0.10 -22.94 -22.49
N ASP A 664 0.21 -24.21 -22.25
CA ASP A 664 0.36 -25.23 -23.30
C ASP A 664 -0.93 -25.44 -24.11
N LEU A 665 -2.09 -25.56 -23.44
CA LEU A 665 -3.37 -25.81 -24.11
C LEU A 665 -3.80 -24.63 -24.98
N LEU A 666 -3.63 -23.40 -24.48
CA LEU A 666 -3.90 -22.18 -25.25
C LEU A 666 -2.96 -22.09 -26.45
N ALA A 667 -1.65 -22.27 -26.24
CA ALA A 667 -0.65 -22.21 -27.31
C ALA A 667 -0.88 -23.27 -28.39
N GLU A 668 -1.18 -24.52 -28.02
CA GLU A 668 -1.50 -25.58 -28.98
C GLU A 668 -2.77 -25.26 -29.77
N THR A 669 -3.79 -24.71 -29.12
CA THR A 669 -5.05 -24.30 -29.76
C THR A 669 -4.80 -23.21 -30.81
N LEU A 670 -4.12 -22.13 -30.43
CA LEU A 670 -3.86 -21.01 -31.35
C LEU A 670 -2.87 -21.38 -32.46
N ARG A 671 -1.88 -22.23 -32.17
CA ARG A 671 -0.96 -22.78 -33.18
C ARG A 671 -1.71 -23.62 -34.21
N THR A 672 -2.62 -24.48 -33.75
CA THR A 672 -3.49 -25.27 -34.64
C THR A 672 -4.33 -24.37 -35.54
N MET A 673 -4.94 -23.32 -34.99
CA MET A 673 -5.73 -22.36 -35.77
C MET A 673 -4.87 -21.63 -36.81
N SER A 674 -3.66 -21.22 -36.45
CA SER A 674 -2.70 -20.59 -37.36
C SER A 674 -2.29 -21.54 -38.50
N ASP A 675 -1.93 -22.79 -38.17
CA ASP A 675 -1.52 -23.81 -39.15
C ASP A 675 -2.64 -24.14 -40.14
N LEU A 676 -3.89 -24.16 -39.66
CA LEU A 676 -5.09 -24.36 -40.46
C LEU A 676 -5.60 -23.08 -41.14
N LYS A 677 -4.93 -21.93 -40.94
CA LYS A 677 -5.29 -20.62 -41.48
C LYS A 677 -6.74 -20.25 -41.16
N GLN A 678 -7.11 -20.35 -39.90
CA GLN A 678 -8.46 -20.04 -39.42
C GLN A 678 -8.61 -18.58 -38.97
N PHE A 679 -7.58 -17.75 -39.10
CA PHE A 679 -7.67 -16.31 -38.89
C PHE A 679 -6.58 -15.58 -39.70
N ARG A 680 -6.84 -14.29 -39.94
CA ARG A 680 -5.92 -13.33 -40.51
C ARG A 680 -5.01 -12.74 -39.44
N GLN A 681 -5.61 -12.15 -38.41
CA GLN A 681 -4.91 -11.64 -37.23
C GLN A 681 -5.74 -11.98 -35.98
N MET A 682 -5.07 -12.23 -34.86
CA MET A 682 -5.69 -12.44 -33.56
C MET A 682 -5.03 -11.54 -32.51
N LEU A 683 -5.85 -10.76 -31.81
CA LEU A 683 -5.44 -10.00 -30.63
C LEU A 683 -5.93 -10.73 -29.38
N VAL A 684 -4.99 -11.08 -28.50
CA VAL A 684 -5.25 -11.80 -27.25
C VAL A 684 -4.98 -10.84 -26.08
N CYS A 685 -6.01 -10.47 -25.34
CA CYS A 685 -5.90 -9.59 -24.18
C CYS A 685 -6.24 -10.37 -22.91
N LEU A 686 -5.31 -10.42 -21.96
CA LEU A 686 -5.40 -11.29 -20.78
C LEU A 686 -5.36 -10.47 -19.49
N GLU A 687 -6.46 -10.50 -18.74
CA GLU A 687 -6.62 -9.99 -17.36
C GLU A 687 -6.59 -11.11 -16.28
N PRO A 688 -5.66 -12.08 -16.34
CA PRO A 688 -5.28 -12.79 -15.11
C PRO A 688 -3.93 -12.42 -14.48
N CYS A 689 -3.78 -12.72 -13.18
CA CYS A 689 -2.48 -12.77 -12.49
C CYS A 689 -1.48 -13.62 -13.28
N PHE A 690 -0.20 -13.22 -13.31
CA PHE A 690 0.86 -13.96 -14.00
C PHE A 690 0.62 -14.18 -15.52
N SER A 691 -0.27 -13.40 -16.15
CA SER A 691 -0.70 -13.57 -17.55
C SER A 691 0.44 -13.53 -18.56
N SER A 692 1.57 -12.90 -18.23
CA SER A 692 2.79 -12.95 -19.03
C SER A 692 3.32 -14.37 -19.29
N ASN A 693 3.09 -15.33 -18.39
CA ASN A 693 3.43 -16.73 -18.66
C ASN A 693 2.61 -17.31 -19.82
N MET A 694 1.33 -16.94 -19.91
CA MET A 694 0.45 -17.31 -21.02
C MET A 694 0.92 -16.64 -22.32
N GLY A 695 1.20 -15.34 -22.28
CA GLY A 695 1.68 -14.57 -23.43
C GLY A 695 2.99 -15.12 -24.00
N LYS A 696 3.93 -15.49 -23.13
CA LYS A 696 5.21 -16.10 -23.52
C LYS A 696 5.02 -17.43 -24.26
N ALA A 697 4.04 -18.26 -23.87
CA ALA A 697 3.76 -19.51 -24.56
C ALA A 697 3.22 -19.32 -25.99
N LEU A 698 2.73 -18.13 -26.33
CA LEU A 698 2.23 -17.78 -27.66
C LEU A 698 3.33 -17.32 -28.63
N GLU A 699 4.58 -17.19 -28.15
CA GLU A 699 5.70 -16.82 -29.02
C GLU A 699 5.91 -17.82 -30.17
N GLY A 700 6.13 -17.29 -31.36
CA GLY A 700 6.34 -18.06 -32.58
C GLY A 700 5.06 -18.38 -33.35
N ILE A 701 3.86 -18.03 -32.87
CA ILE A 701 2.60 -18.30 -33.58
C ILE A 701 2.29 -17.15 -34.56
N PRO A 702 2.30 -17.36 -35.89
CA PRO A 702 2.04 -16.29 -36.85
C PRO A 702 0.68 -15.61 -36.66
N GLY A 703 0.64 -14.28 -36.72
CA GLY A 703 -0.62 -13.54 -36.70
C GLY A 703 -1.29 -13.39 -35.34
N VAL A 704 -0.67 -13.84 -34.24
CA VAL A 704 -1.15 -13.63 -32.87
C VAL A 704 -0.35 -12.50 -32.20
N LEU A 705 -1.03 -11.54 -31.57
CA LEU A 705 -0.42 -10.58 -30.64
C LEU A 705 -1.07 -10.78 -29.29
N ALA A 706 -0.26 -10.87 -28.23
CA ALA A 706 -0.78 -10.95 -26.87
C ALA A 706 -0.41 -9.70 -26.07
N ILE A 707 -1.37 -9.17 -25.32
CA ILE A 707 -1.20 -8.10 -24.34
C ILE A 707 -1.67 -8.66 -22.99
N CYS A 708 -0.76 -8.70 -22.02
CA CYS A 708 -0.97 -9.29 -20.71
C CYS A 708 -1.04 -8.19 -19.65
N SER A 709 -1.94 -8.30 -18.68
CA SER A 709 -2.12 -7.30 -17.62
C SER A 709 -1.03 -7.34 -16.54
N ALA A 710 -0.34 -8.47 -16.39
CA ALA A 710 0.65 -8.69 -15.35
C ALA A 710 1.86 -9.50 -15.85
N GLY A 711 3.03 -9.16 -15.34
CA GLY A 711 4.31 -9.84 -15.43
C GLY A 711 4.28 -11.26 -14.84
N PRO A 712 5.34 -12.07 -15.05
CA PRO A 712 5.32 -13.50 -14.72
C PRO A 712 5.33 -13.81 -13.21
N TYR A 713 5.64 -12.81 -12.36
CA TYR A 713 5.79 -12.98 -10.91
C TYR A 713 4.81 -12.16 -10.06
N GLU A 714 3.86 -11.48 -10.69
CA GLU A 714 2.99 -10.48 -10.06
C GLU A 714 1.51 -10.72 -10.35
N GLN A 715 0.67 -10.13 -9.52
CA GLN A 715 -0.78 -10.19 -9.63
C GLN A 715 -1.31 -9.10 -10.55
N SER A 716 -2.52 -9.30 -11.08
CA SER A 716 -3.31 -8.22 -11.66
C SER A 716 -4.17 -7.56 -10.58
N PHE A 717 -4.61 -6.33 -10.81
CA PHE A 717 -5.27 -5.51 -9.79
C PHE A 717 -6.70 -5.15 -10.17
N ALA A 718 -7.59 -5.33 -9.20
CA ALA A 718 -8.95 -4.84 -9.26
C ALA A 718 -9.00 -3.30 -9.18
N ASP A 719 -10.08 -2.71 -9.67
CA ASP A 719 -10.30 -1.26 -9.70
C ASP A 719 -11.76 -0.89 -9.44
N SER A 720 -11.97 0.34 -8.96
CA SER A 720 -13.27 0.91 -8.53
C SER A 720 -14.03 0.07 -7.51
N TRP A 721 -13.98 0.49 -6.24
CA TRP A 721 -14.68 -0.19 -5.15
C TRP A 721 -16.07 0.39 -4.92
N SER A 722 -17.09 -0.47 -4.78
CA SER A 722 -18.40 -0.07 -4.29
C SER A 722 -18.57 -0.42 -2.82
N ASN A 723 -18.70 0.61 -1.98
CA ASN A 723 -19.04 0.44 -0.57
C ASN A 723 -20.47 -0.08 -0.36
N GLU A 724 -21.38 0.21 -1.29
CA GLU A 724 -22.77 -0.28 -1.24
C GLU A 724 -22.85 -1.78 -1.54
N LEU A 725 -22.14 -2.22 -2.58
CA LEU A 725 -22.16 -3.61 -3.04
C LEU A 725 -21.12 -4.49 -2.31
N GLY A 726 -20.12 -3.87 -1.68
CA GLY A 726 -19.02 -4.55 -0.98
C GLY A 726 -18.11 -5.34 -1.91
N VAL A 727 -17.89 -4.87 -3.14
CA VAL A 727 -17.10 -5.54 -4.18
C VAL A 727 -16.26 -4.56 -5.00
N TRP A 728 -15.16 -5.05 -5.55
CA TRP A 728 -14.47 -4.39 -6.66
C TRP A 728 -15.26 -4.60 -7.95
N MET A 729 -15.45 -3.52 -8.71
CA MET A 729 -16.41 -3.46 -9.80
C MET A 729 -15.81 -3.75 -11.18
N CYS A 730 -14.49 -3.63 -11.34
CA CYS A 730 -13.78 -4.00 -12.58
C CYS A 730 -12.30 -4.30 -12.27
N ASP A 731 -11.52 -4.68 -13.28
CA ASP A 731 -10.06 -4.77 -13.17
C ASP A 731 -9.35 -3.62 -13.90
N ARG A 732 -8.19 -3.21 -13.38
CA ARG A 732 -7.52 -1.95 -13.75
C ARG A 732 -7.02 -1.97 -15.19
N PHE A 733 -6.37 -3.05 -15.63
CA PHE A 733 -5.90 -3.15 -17.01
C PHE A 733 -7.08 -3.15 -17.97
N SER A 734 -8.16 -3.86 -17.65
CA SER A 734 -9.39 -3.92 -18.43
C SER A 734 -10.06 -2.56 -18.57
N ARG A 735 -10.18 -1.80 -17.48
CA ARG A 735 -10.64 -0.40 -17.49
C ARG A 735 -9.77 0.46 -18.41
N ASN A 736 -8.45 0.38 -18.28
CA ASN A 736 -7.52 1.19 -19.08
C ASN A 736 -7.55 0.81 -20.57
N LEU A 737 -7.58 -0.49 -20.88
CA LEU A 737 -7.70 -1.03 -22.23
C LEU A 737 -8.96 -0.52 -22.90
N VAL A 738 -10.13 -0.68 -22.27
CA VAL A 738 -11.42 -0.20 -22.81
C VAL A 738 -11.41 1.32 -22.95
N GLY A 739 -11.01 2.04 -21.90
CA GLY A 739 -11.00 3.51 -21.88
C GLY A 739 -10.14 4.09 -23.00
N HIS A 740 -8.93 3.55 -23.21
CA HIS A 740 -8.04 4.01 -24.26
C HIS A 740 -8.50 3.58 -25.65
N ALA A 741 -8.86 2.30 -25.85
CA ALA A 741 -9.28 1.79 -27.16
C ALA A 741 -10.55 2.50 -27.68
N ALA A 742 -11.51 2.79 -26.79
CA ALA A 742 -12.74 3.50 -27.16
C ALA A 742 -12.50 4.99 -27.49
N SER A 743 -11.59 5.65 -26.76
CA SER A 743 -11.29 7.09 -26.95
C SER A 743 -10.31 7.34 -28.10
N HIS A 744 -9.41 6.40 -28.37
CA HIS A 744 -8.34 6.50 -29.38
C HIS A 744 -8.35 5.32 -30.35
N PRO A 745 -9.47 5.03 -31.06
CA PRO A 745 -9.60 3.84 -31.89
C PRO A 745 -8.66 3.81 -33.10
N ASN A 746 -8.03 4.94 -33.46
CA ASN A 746 -7.03 5.01 -34.53
C ASN A 746 -5.58 5.01 -34.01
N GLY A 747 -5.37 4.87 -32.69
CA GLY A 747 -4.05 4.80 -32.06
C GLY A 747 -3.28 3.56 -32.49
N THR A 748 -1.95 3.60 -32.31
CA THR A 748 -1.06 2.47 -32.59
C THR A 748 -1.06 1.47 -31.43
N TYR A 749 -0.49 0.27 -31.64
CA TYR A 749 -0.26 -0.66 -30.52
C TYR A 749 0.71 -0.08 -29.49
N ARG A 750 1.68 0.73 -29.93
CA ARG A 750 2.56 1.49 -29.03
C ARG A 750 1.75 2.44 -28.14
N ASP A 751 0.85 3.22 -28.72
CA ASP A 751 0.04 4.19 -27.94
C ASP A 751 -0.84 3.48 -26.92
N LEU A 752 -1.48 2.38 -27.32
CA LEU A 752 -2.28 1.56 -26.42
C LEU A 752 -1.41 0.97 -25.29
N TYR A 753 -0.26 0.40 -25.62
CA TYR A 753 0.66 -0.15 -24.63
C TYR A 753 1.11 0.91 -23.63
N LEU A 754 1.58 2.06 -24.11
CA LEU A 754 2.12 3.10 -23.24
C LEU A 754 1.05 3.60 -22.27
N TYR A 755 -0.17 3.81 -22.77
CA TYR A 755 -1.27 4.17 -21.90
C TYR A 755 -1.53 3.09 -20.84
N CYS A 756 -1.66 1.83 -21.24
CA CYS A 756 -1.91 0.74 -20.29
C CYS A 756 -0.75 0.56 -19.29
N ALA A 757 0.50 0.62 -19.72
CA ALA A 757 1.69 0.51 -18.87
C ALA A 757 1.78 1.68 -17.86
N GLN A 758 1.40 2.89 -18.26
CA GLN A 758 1.44 4.07 -17.39
C GLN A 758 0.29 4.11 -16.37
N HIS A 759 -0.89 3.59 -16.74
CA HIS A 759 -2.12 3.74 -15.94
C HIS A 759 -2.52 2.45 -15.20
N THR A 760 -1.93 1.30 -15.51
CA THR A 760 -2.17 0.04 -14.79
C THR A 760 -1.20 -0.07 -13.61
N LEU A 761 -1.46 0.70 -12.56
CA LEU A 761 -0.58 0.73 -11.39
C LEU A 761 -0.63 -0.62 -10.66
N GLY A 762 0.54 -1.12 -10.26
CA GLY A 762 0.70 -2.37 -9.50
C GLY A 762 1.16 -3.56 -10.34
N SER A 763 1.09 -3.48 -11.66
CA SER A 763 1.55 -4.54 -12.56
C SER A 763 2.17 -4.00 -13.86
N HIS A 764 3.04 -4.80 -14.45
CA HIS A 764 3.73 -4.61 -15.71
C HIS A 764 2.89 -5.20 -16.85
N VAL A 765 2.15 -4.31 -17.52
CA VAL A 765 1.54 -4.64 -18.82
C VAL A 765 2.64 -5.03 -19.79
N SER A 766 2.48 -6.14 -20.51
CA SER A 766 3.50 -6.69 -21.40
C SER A 766 2.92 -7.13 -22.74
N ILE A 767 3.69 -6.95 -23.82
CA ILE A 767 3.37 -7.46 -25.16
C ILE A 767 4.23 -8.68 -25.49
N TYR A 768 3.59 -9.71 -26.05
CA TYR A 768 4.24 -10.92 -26.53
C TYR A 768 3.97 -11.20 -28.00
N ASN A 769 4.89 -11.95 -28.61
CA ASN A 769 4.84 -12.42 -29.99
C ASN A 769 4.78 -11.31 -31.07
N TYR A 770 5.15 -10.08 -30.72
CA TYR A 770 5.11 -8.93 -31.62
C TYR A 770 5.94 -9.11 -32.91
N THR A 771 7.03 -9.88 -32.85
CA THR A 771 7.89 -10.22 -33.99
C THR A 771 7.18 -11.02 -35.08
N ASN A 772 6.09 -11.74 -34.74
CA ASN A 772 5.29 -12.55 -35.67
C ASN A 772 3.94 -11.90 -36.03
N PHE A 773 3.71 -10.65 -35.61
CA PHE A 773 2.44 -9.94 -35.82
C PHE A 773 2.58 -8.69 -36.69
N GLY A 774 3.61 -7.88 -36.49
CA GLY A 774 3.82 -6.69 -37.31
C GLY A 774 4.51 -5.55 -36.58
N ASN A 775 4.42 -4.36 -37.16
CA ASN A 775 5.11 -3.19 -36.64
C ASN A 775 4.19 -2.42 -35.67
N LEU A 776 4.52 -2.46 -34.38
CA LEU A 776 3.72 -1.85 -33.31
C LEU A 776 3.67 -0.30 -33.35
N TYR A 777 4.65 0.33 -34.02
CA TYR A 777 4.75 1.79 -34.16
C TYR A 777 3.83 2.36 -35.26
N THR A 778 3.41 1.53 -36.21
CA THR A 778 2.70 1.97 -37.42
C THR A 778 1.37 1.28 -37.65
N THR A 779 1.09 0.22 -36.87
CA THR A 779 -0.18 -0.51 -36.90
C THR A 779 -0.91 -0.34 -35.58
N GLY A 780 -2.22 -0.49 -35.58
CA GLY A 780 -3.07 -0.28 -34.42
C GLY A 780 -4.19 -1.32 -34.30
N PRO A 781 -4.84 -1.39 -33.13
CA PRO A 781 -5.84 -2.42 -32.82
C PRO A 781 -7.24 -2.10 -33.34
N LYS A 782 -7.43 -1.01 -34.10
CA LYS A 782 -8.73 -0.55 -34.62
C LYS A 782 -9.60 -1.68 -35.17
N ASP A 783 -8.99 -2.54 -35.99
CA ASP A 783 -9.66 -3.61 -36.71
C ASP A 783 -10.12 -4.77 -35.81
N PHE A 784 -9.93 -4.66 -34.48
CA PHE A 784 -10.47 -5.56 -33.46
C PHE A 784 -11.59 -4.93 -32.62
N PHE A 785 -11.69 -3.59 -32.60
CA PHE A 785 -12.63 -2.86 -31.74
C PHE A 785 -13.73 -2.12 -32.51
N VAL A 786 -13.52 -1.86 -33.80
CA VAL A 786 -14.48 -1.17 -34.67
C VAL A 786 -14.80 -2.05 -35.87
N LYS A 787 -16.08 -2.42 -36.02
CA LYS A 787 -16.60 -3.20 -37.14
C LYS A 787 -16.52 -2.38 -38.43
N LYS A 788 -16.01 -2.98 -39.51
CA LYS A 788 -15.84 -2.35 -40.83
C LYS A 788 -16.96 -2.66 -41.80
#